data_AF-A0A1I7UMC8-F1
#
_entry.id   AF-A0A1I7UMC8-F1
#
_cell.length_a   1.000
_cell.length_b   1.000
_cell.length_c   1.000
_cell.angle_alpha   90.00
_cell.angle_beta   90.00
_cell.angle_gamma   90.00
#
_symmetry.space_group_name_H-M   'P 1'
#
loop_
_entity.id
_entity.type
_entity.pdbx_description
1 polymer ?
#
loop_
_entity_poly.entity_id
_entity_poly.type
_entity_poly.pdbx_seq_one_letter_code
_entity_poly.pdbx_strand_id
1 'polypeptide(L)'
;MILKHSELFLKNSQEELKKLLLLLLGCAIQSDKKKVFVERITRFDEQIQEGLAHYIQQLTEGTQIVRSIEDFMKDREDSGGGGGVSGSVEDMDSDDLESTTTTSSNGESCGGKATKDQSFLMSRSTSPTSEARHLTVQVAHLQHEMRQLRTQAENKDEECRKLEVELEEKNRKITCLENDRLRNLDEKRKNKELTDDLQAARCRIEKLQPLEHVEKKYREARDEKEMFKSKYEAVTKKHHTLEEEFTELEKNFKSLQLESKTWNGMDDQLTRLKNNLRDLESEITKKNSDIEDLMVEKHRMSLELKEREERIQQLEMPTTTNNTPRFMDSLADQLEDAKQDEFEMMKAEIRKLRAQTEGATPDTTIISYQVDLDDLRKQISSEQHKNAELQLEIQKLQVERKQIDGNMERIGIELEETSVQVENLSLERDEAVKQLHEARRKFGQFQTEFGVKTDESLRRLHVEIDGMREREEEMEMAMGKIREENRRLQFELDEVREEKTTVEDTIQNLERSKRALDLEKGSLKSRILELEDNLEAQKMALLNSEVSQKRLEDRDTLINTLHNQKNDLENDLKTCQTHLDLESKKLQRLREDLVQEKSKRADLVGRLRSLCTTLSLNGAHFDVEGMDDEQLINSIDDIMMNALVAVKRERDDLRIQGNQQIAELSDLKRDIEKLRRSESASLNESDDRVRELTRENMHAKEQVFMLQEKLRELNLELSTKNKEIEIAKASIEDLNRNSTASGSSNAEIARLQVSLRNSQIQEDLVKQENQKMGVEIQDVQKQLKKKGQDLDELESMHKTLLMDHSRLQQLHNLLTRDYDEAKKESMDLRQKVQNIPRQQAVFMNANIRELEAKLFGEGAQDV
;
A
#
# COMPACT_ATOMS: atom_id res chain seq x y z
N MET A 1 -24.67 11.47 -68.58
CA MET A 1 -23.47 11.58 -67.72
C MET A 1 -23.81 11.44 -66.23
N ILE A 2 -24.84 12.13 -65.71
CA ILE A 2 -25.21 12.08 -64.27
C ILE A 2 -25.62 10.68 -63.79
N LEU A 3 -26.37 9.91 -64.59
CA LEU A 3 -26.74 8.51 -64.26
C LEU A 3 -25.53 7.56 -64.18
N LYS A 4 -24.55 7.70 -65.09
CA LYS A 4 -23.29 6.93 -65.06
C LYS A 4 -22.43 7.27 -63.84
N HIS A 5 -22.44 8.54 -63.42
CA HIS A 5 -21.70 8.98 -62.23
C HIS A 5 -22.31 8.44 -60.94
N SER A 6 -23.65 8.34 -60.88
CA SER A 6 -24.37 7.77 -59.74
C SER A 6 -24.21 6.24 -59.65
N GLU A 7 -24.20 5.54 -60.78
CA GLU A 7 -23.87 4.10 -60.85
C GLU A 7 -22.41 3.81 -60.44
N LEU A 8 -21.46 4.65 -60.85
CA LEU A 8 -20.06 4.51 -60.43
C LEU A 8 -19.89 4.74 -58.92
N PHE A 9 -20.59 5.73 -58.36
CA PHE A 9 -20.52 6.03 -56.94
C PHE A 9 -21.12 4.91 -56.09
N LEU A 10 -22.24 4.33 -56.54
CA LEU A 10 -22.88 3.20 -55.86
C LEU A 10 -21.99 1.94 -55.91
N LYS A 11 -21.37 1.64 -57.05
CA LYS A 11 -20.41 0.52 -57.19
C LYS A 11 -19.18 0.69 -56.32
N ASN A 12 -18.57 1.88 -56.30
CA ASN A 12 -17.43 2.14 -55.42
C ASN A 12 -17.82 2.03 -53.94
N SER A 13 -19.01 2.51 -53.55
CA SER A 13 -19.49 2.38 -52.17
C SER A 13 -19.75 0.91 -51.77
N GLN A 14 -20.23 0.07 -52.70
CA GLN A 14 -20.40 -1.36 -52.46
C GLN A 14 -19.06 -2.10 -52.36
N GLU A 15 -18.07 -1.73 -53.15
CA GLU A 15 -16.73 -2.32 -53.07
C GLU A 15 -16.03 -1.95 -51.75
N GLU A 16 -16.14 -0.70 -51.30
CA GLU A 16 -15.60 -0.28 -49.99
C GLU A 16 -16.31 -0.98 -48.82
N LEU A 17 -17.64 -1.12 -48.88
CA LEU A 17 -18.40 -1.88 -47.88
C LEU A 17 -17.99 -3.37 -47.86
N LYS A 18 -17.76 -3.97 -49.04
CA LYS A 18 -17.27 -5.34 -49.17
C LYS A 18 -15.88 -5.50 -48.55
N LYS A 19 -14.95 -4.56 -48.79
CA LYS A 19 -13.61 -4.56 -48.18
C LYS A 19 -13.69 -4.45 -46.65
N LEU A 20 -14.56 -3.57 -46.13
CA LEU A 20 -14.76 -3.39 -44.69
C LEU A 20 -15.32 -4.67 -44.02
N LEU A 21 -16.32 -5.30 -44.65
CA LEU A 21 -16.90 -6.56 -44.19
C LEU A 21 -15.87 -7.70 -44.21
N LEU A 22 -15.05 -7.79 -45.26
CA LEU A 22 -13.95 -8.77 -45.33
C LEU A 22 -12.92 -8.54 -44.23
N LEU A 23 -12.57 -7.29 -43.93
CA LEU A 23 -11.64 -6.95 -42.86
C LEU A 23 -12.19 -7.36 -41.49
N LEU A 24 -13.46 -7.05 -41.19
CA LEU A 24 -14.14 -7.46 -39.96
C LEU A 24 -14.19 -8.98 -39.80
N LEU A 25 -14.44 -9.71 -40.89
CA LEU A 25 -14.43 -11.17 -40.91
C LEU A 25 -13.01 -11.72 -40.66
N GLY A 26 -11.99 -11.12 -41.28
CA GLY A 26 -10.59 -11.42 -41.02
C GLY A 26 -10.20 -11.22 -39.55
N CYS A 27 -10.57 -10.08 -38.96
CA CYS A 27 -10.34 -9.79 -37.54
C CYS A 27 -11.06 -10.78 -36.62
N ALA A 28 -12.31 -11.17 -36.94
CA ALA A 28 -13.05 -12.13 -36.13
C ALA A 28 -12.40 -13.52 -36.12
N ILE A 29 -11.87 -13.95 -37.26
CA ILE A 29 -11.25 -15.28 -37.44
C ILE A 29 -9.82 -15.33 -36.89
N GLN A 30 -9.10 -14.21 -36.92
CA GLN A 30 -7.76 -14.06 -36.34
C GLN A 30 -7.78 -13.74 -34.84
N SER A 31 -8.94 -13.43 -34.27
CA SER A 31 -9.07 -13.16 -32.84
C SER A 31 -8.81 -14.41 -31.98
N ASP A 32 -8.39 -14.19 -30.74
CA ASP A 32 -8.20 -15.26 -29.73
C ASP A 32 -9.49 -16.03 -29.42
N LYS A 33 -10.64 -15.50 -29.85
CA LYS A 33 -11.98 -16.11 -29.72
C LYS A 33 -12.42 -16.86 -30.98
N LYS A 34 -11.52 -17.19 -31.91
CA LYS A 34 -11.83 -17.89 -33.19
C LYS A 34 -12.75 -19.09 -33.05
N LYS A 35 -12.61 -19.89 -31.98
CA LYS A 35 -13.45 -21.08 -31.74
C LYS A 35 -14.93 -20.72 -31.58
N VAL A 36 -15.22 -19.61 -30.89
CA VAL A 36 -16.59 -19.12 -30.67
C VAL A 36 -17.20 -18.62 -31.97
N PHE A 37 -16.42 -17.94 -32.82
CA PHE A 37 -16.89 -17.47 -34.12
C PHE A 37 -17.10 -18.63 -35.11
N VAL A 38 -16.23 -19.64 -35.14
CA VAL A 38 -16.42 -20.86 -35.94
C VAL A 38 -17.67 -21.62 -35.51
N GLU A 39 -17.90 -21.77 -34.20
CA GLU A 39 -19.11 -22.42 -33.66
C GLU A 39 -20.39 -21.64 -33.99
N ARG A 40 -20.30 -20.31 -34.13
CA ARG A 40 -21.44 -19.48 -34.52
C ARG A 40 -21.70 -19.51 -36.02
N ILE A 41 -20.63 -19.58 -36.82
CA ILE A 41 -20.71 -19.68 -38.29
C ILE A 41 -21.33 -21.02 -38.70
N THR A 42 -20.96 -22.11 -38.02
CA THR A 42 -21.50 -23.46 -38.22
C THR A 42 -22.98 -23.62 -37.81
N ARG A 43 -23.59 -22.59 -37.21
CA ARG A 43 -25.03 -22.54 -36.89
C ARG A 43 -25.85 -21.74 -37.92
N PHE A 44 -25.24 -21.15 -38.95
CA PHE A 44 -25.95 -20.49 -40.05
C PHE A 44 -26.44 -21.48 -41.11
N ASP A 45 -27.33 -21.05 -42.00
CA ASP A 45 -27.81 -21.86 -43.12
C ASP A 45 -26.68 -22.21 -44.10
N GLU A 46 -26.79 -23.37 -44.77
CA GLU A 46 -25.76 -23.96 -45.62
C GLU A 46 -25.28 -23.01 -46.75
N GLN A 47 -26.18 -22.21 -47.33
CA GLN A 47 -25.82 -21.19 -48.33
C GLN A 47 -24.96 -20.05 -47.75
N ILE A 48 -25.21 -19.65 -46.50
CA ILE A 48 -24.46 -18.61 -45.80
C ILE A 48 -23.10 -19.17 -45.35
N GLN A 49 -23.07 -20.44 -44.93
CA GLN A 49 -21.84 -21.13 -44.59
C GLN A 49 -20.91 -21.26 -45.79
N GLU A 50 -21.42 -21.66 -46.96
CA GLU A 50 -20.65 -21.79 -48.19
C GLU A 50 -20.14 -20.42 -48.69
N GLY A 51 -20.99 -19.39 -48.64
CA GLY A 51 -20.59 -18.02 -48.99
C GLY A 51 -19.53 -17.44 -48.05
N LEU A 52 -19.67 -17.65 -46.73
CA LEU A 52 -18.64 -17.26 -45.76
C LEU A 52 -17.37 -18.08 -45.94
N ALA A 53 -17.44 -19.38 -46.15
CA ALA A 53 -16.27 -20.22 -46.41
C ALA A 53 -15.49 -19.74 -47.64
N HIS A 54 -16.17 -19.36 -48.72
CA HIS A 54 -15.54 -18.78 -49.91
C HIS A 54 -14.81 -17.47 -49.62
N TYR A 55 -15.40 -16.56 -48.82
CA TYR A 55 -14.74 -15.31 -48.44
C TYR A 55 -13.61 -15.49 -47.42
N ILE A 56 -13.71 -16.48 -46.53
CA ILE A 56 -12.65 -16.84 -45.60
C ILE A 56 -11.47 -17.41 -46.38
N GLN A 57 -11.73 -18.29 -47.34
CA GLN A 57 -10.71 -18.85 -48.23
C GLN A 57 -10.03 -17.74 -49.04
N GLN A 58 -10.81 -16.79 -49.58
CA GLN A 58 -10.27 -15.61 -50.28
C GLN A 58 -9.39 -14.72 -49.38
N LEU A 59 -9.72 -14.59 -48.09
CA LEU A 59 -8.92 -13.85 -47.11
C LEU A 59 -7.64 -14.59 -46.70
N THR A 60 -7.65 -15.93 -46.67
CA THR A 60 -6.48 -16.74 -46.32
C THR A 60 -5.52 -16.98 -47.50
N GLU A 61 -6.02 -16.95 -48.74
CA GLU A 61 -5.22 -17.18 -49.95
C GLU A 61 -4.77 -15.86 -50.63
N GLY A 62 -5.42 -14.74 -50.33
CA GLY A 62 -5.08 -13.42 -50.87
C GLY A 62 -3.98 -12.71 -50.06
N THR A 63 -2.74 -12.74 -50.56
CA THR A 63 -1.56 -12.08 -49.96
C THR A 63 -1.66 -10.56 -49.81
N GLN A 64 -2.72 -9.93 -50.32
CA GLN A 64 -2.85 -8.47 -50.43
C GLN A 64 -3.73 -7.81 -49.35
N ILE A 65 -4.46 -8.59 -48.53
CA ILE A 65 -5.51 -8.04 -47.64
C ILE A 65 -5.23 -8.27 -46.15
N VAL A 66 -4.28 -9.15 -45.81
CA VAL A 66 -3.93 -9.47 -44.42
C VAL A 66 -2.47 -9.07 -44.15
N ARG A 67 -2.26 -7.82 -43.69
CA ARG A 67 -1.04 -7.51 -42.93
C ARG A 67 -1.22 -8.05 -41.51
N SER A 68 -0.20 -8.70 -40.97
CA SER A 68 -0.22 -9.12 -39.57
C SER A 68 -0.37 -7.88 -38.69
N ILE A 69 -1.10 -7.98 -37.58
CA ILE A 69 -1.17 -6.90 -36.57
C ILE A 69 0.25 -6.56 -36.06
N GLU A 70 1.17 -7.53 -36.10
CA GLU A 70 2.59 -7.33 -35.80
C GLU A 70 3.29 -6.39 -36.81
N ASP A 71 2.89 -6.38 -38.08
CA ASP A 71 3.46 -5.45 -39.08
C ASP A 71 2.97 -4.00 -38.85
N PHE A 72 1.72 -3.84 -38.40
CA PHE A 72 1.17 -2.52 -38.08
C PHE A 72 1.80 -1.92 -36.80
N MET A 73 2.23 -2.78 -35.87
CA MET A 73 2.99 -2.37 -34.69
C MET A 73 4.43 -1.99 -35.05
N LYS A 74 5.03 -2.66 -36.03
CA LYS A 74 6.39 -2.37 -36.52
C LYS A 74 6.49 -1.01 -37.22
N ASP A 75 5.47 -0.63 -38.00
CA ASP A 75 5.43 0.70 -38.66
C ASP A 75 5.22 1.86 -37.66
N ARG A 76 4.70 1.60 -36.47
CA ARG A 76 4.45 2.62 -35.45
C ARG A 76 5.69 2.93 -34.60
N GLU A 77 6.62 1.99 -34.50
CA GLU A 77 7.92 2.22 -33.84
C GLU A 77 8.89 3.02 -34.72
N ASP A 78 8.73 2.99 -36.06
CA ASP A 78 9.64 3.65 -37.00
C ASP A 78 9.23 5.08 -37.40
N SER A 79 8.02 5.54 -37.03
CA SER A 79 7.56 6.93 -37.26
C SER A 79 7.75 7.86 -36.04
N GLY A 80 8.40 7.35 -34.99
CA GLY A 80 8.63 8.04 -33.72
C GLY A 80 10.10 8.11 -33.31
N GLY A 81 11.04 8.23 -34.25
CA GLY A 81 12.46 8.29 -33.95
C GLY A 81 13.26 9.02 -35.02
N GLY A 82 13.46 10.32 -34.82
CA GLY A 82 14.42 11.08 -35.62
C GLY A 82 15.86 10.69 -35.29
N GLY A 83 16.61 10.27 -36.32
CA GLY A 83 18.08 10.27 -36.44
C GLY A 83 18.82 9.16 -35.69
N GLY A 84 19.75 8.40 -36.26
CA GLY A 84 20.33 8.37 -37.60
C GLY A 84 21.47 7.35 -37.66
N VAL A 85 21.78 6.93 -38.90
CA VAL A 85 23.08 6.42 -39.40
C VAL A 85 23.56 5.03 -38.91
N SER A 86 23.49 4.03 -39.79
CA SER A 86 24.66 3.37 -40.41
C SER A 86 24.27 2.03 -41.07
N GLY A 87 24.62 1.84 -42.35
CA GLY A 87 24.70 0.50 -42.95
C GLY A 87 24.18 0.36 -44.38
N SER A 88 25.11 0.49 -45.34
CA SER A 88 25.26 -0.36 -46.54
C SER A 88 24.14 -0.43 -47.60
N VAL A 89 24.40 0.17 -48.77
CA VAL A 89 24.07 -0.43 -50.08
C VAL A 89 25.14 -0.03 -51.10
N GLU A 90 25.96 -1.00 -51.51
CA GLU A 90 26.57 -1.07 -52.83
C GLU A 90 25.57 -1.72 -53.80
N ASP A 91 25.61 -1.24 -55.04
CA ASP A 91 25.24 -1.87 -56.32
C ASP A 91 23.79 -2.31 -56.61
N MET A 92 23.16 -1.62 -57.57
CA MET A 92 22.88 -2.17 -58.91
C MET A 92 22.07 -1.18 -59.78
N ASP A 93 22.65 -0.94 -60.96
CA ASP A 93 22.19 -0.28 -62.18
C ASP A 93 20.71 -0.37 -62.58
N SER A 94 20.19 0.69 -63.22
CA SER A 94 19.71 0.66 -64.62
C SER A 94 18.94 1.95 -65.00
N ASP A 95 19.55 2.71 -65.90
CA ASP A 95 19.02 3.32 -67.13
C ASP A 95 17.93 4.42 -67.16
N ASP A 96 18.15 5.28 -68.17
CA ASP A 96 17.28 6.28 -68.82
C ASP A 96 17.01 7.59 -68.05
N LEU A 97 17.37 8.79 -68.52
CA LEU A 97 17.69 9.24 -69.88
C LEU A 97 18.51 10.56 -69.83
N GLU A 98 19.68 10.59 -70.47
CA GLU A 98 20.43 11.80 -70.83
C GLU A 98 20.14 12.13 -72.31
N SER A 99 19.76 13.37 -72.61
CA SER A 99 19.74 13.91 -73.98
C SER A 99 19.74 15.44 -73.93
N THR A 100 20.91 16.06 -74.07
CA THR A 100 21.59 16.51 -75.31
C THR A 100 21.16 17.90 -75.76
N THR A 101 22.13 18.83 -75.80
CA THR A 101 22.57 19.44 -77.07
C THR A 101 23.84 20.25 -76.87
N THR A 102 24.94 19.69 -77.36
CA THR A 102 26.20 20.36 -77.68
C THR A 102 26.18 20.85 -79.13
N THR A 103 27.18 21.68 -79.47
CA THR A 103 27.69 22.03 -80.83
C THR A 103 26.94 23.18 -81.55
N SER A 104 27.54 24.09 -82.31
CA SER A 104 28.94 24.45 -82.62
C SER A 104 28.96 25.87 -83.18
N SER A 105 30.14 26.49 -83.17
CA SER A 105 30.49 27.66 -83.99
C SER A 105 30.69 27.28 -85.47
N ASN A 106 30.67 28.32 -86.33
CA ASN A 106 31.05 28.40 -87.75
C ASN A 106 30.08 27.91 -88.83
N GLY A 107 29.82 28.79 -89.80
CA GLY A 107 29.14 28.50 -91.05
C GLY A 107 29.07 29.72 -91.97
N GLU A 108 30.17 29.99 -92.68
CA GLU A 108 30.21 30.83 -93.87
C GLU A 108 29.34 30.24 -95.01
N SER A 109 28.76 31.14 -95.81
CA SER A 109 28.55 31.06 -97.26
C SER A 109 28.10 29.77 -97.98
N CYS A 110 26.99 29.96 -98.72
CA CYS A 110 26.75 29.59 -100.13
C CYS A 110 26.06 28.26 -100.49
N GLY A 111 24.87 28.42 -101.11
CA GLY A 111 24.31 27.54 -102.15
C GLY A 111 23.08 26.72 -101.71
N GLY A 112 21.90 26.81 -102.33
CA GLY A 112 21.47 27.56 -103.51
C GLY A 112 20.05 27.15 -103.96
N LYS A 113 19.59 27.81 -105.04
CA LYS A 113 18.61 27.38 -106.07
C LYS A 113 17.18 27.01 -105.58
N ALA A 114 16.08 27.44 -106.20
CA ALA A 114 15.85 28.13 -107.45
C ALA A 114 14.39 28.62 -107.53
N THR A 115 14.15 29.74 -108.21
CA THR A 115 13.11 29.98 -109.25
C THR A 115 13.07 31.51 -109.49
N LYS A 116 13.81 32.03 -110.47
CA LYS A 116 13.41 32.33 -111.86
C LYS A 116 12.20 33.27 -111.97
N ASP A 117 12.49 34.56 -112.18
CA ASP A 117 12.14 35.32 -113.40
C ASP A 117 12.70 36.76 -113.28
N GLN A 118 13.71 37.11 -114.08
CA GLN A 118 13.64 37.88 -115.34
C GLN A 118 13.52 39.41 -115.18
N SER A 119 14.65 40.10 -115.35
CA SER A 119 14.91 41.12 -116.40
C SER A 119 16.09 42.01 -115.95
N PHE A 120 17.25 41.88 -116.59
CA PHE A 120 17.70 42.59 -117.79
C PHE A 120 18.34 43.96 -117.47
N LEU A 121 19.55 44.15 -118.00
CA LEU A 121 20.30 45.40 -118.22
C LEU A 121 21.29 45.85 -117.13
N MET A 122 22.53 45.36 -117.29
CA MET A 122 23.73 46.18 -117.10
C MET A 122 23.56 47.49 -117.88
N SER A 123 23.74 48.61 -117.21
CA SER A 123 24.15 49.87 -117.85
C SER A 123 25.17 50.56 -116.96
N ARG A 124 26.30 50.88 -117.58
CA ARG A 124 27.31 51.82 -117.10
C ARG A 124 26.65 53.15 -116.74
N SER A 125 27.34 53.93 -115.89
CA SER A 125 27.24 55.38 -115.68
C SER A 125 26.26 55.89 -114.61
N THR A 126 26.84 56.46 -113.55
CA THR A 126 26.77 57.88 -113.12
C THR A 126 26.85 57.95 -111.59
N SER A 127 27.67 58.87 -111.06
CA SER A 127 27.75 59.14 -109.62
C SER A 127 26.35 59.41 -109.05
N PRO A 128 26.03 58.92 -107.84
CA PRO A 128 24.69 59.05 -107.29
C PRO A 128 24.29 60.53 -107.19
N THR A 129 23.15 60.87 -107.80
CA THR A 129 22.54 62.21 -107.71
C THR A 129 22.32 62.59 -106.25
N SER A 130 22.32 63.89 -105.95
CA SER A 130 22.19 64.40 -104.57
C SER A 130 20.98 63.83 -103.81
N GLU A 131 19.89 63.60 -104.54
CA GLU A 131 18.63 63.07 -104.02
C GLU A 131 18.75 61.60 -103.57
N ALA A 132 19.43 60.75 -104.34
CA ALA A 132 19.68 59.34 -103.97
C ALA A 132 20.59 59.22 -102.73
N ARG A 133 21.57 60.12 -102.58
CA ARG A 133 22.39 60.20 -101.35
C ARG A 133 21.57 60.66 -100.15
N HIS A 134 20.70 61.65 -100.30
CA HIS A 134 19.81 62.11 -99.24
C HIS A 134 18.85 61.00 -98.78
N LEU A 135 18.21 60.29 -99.71
CA LEU A 135 17.35 59.13 -99.42
C LEU A 135 18.13 58.01 -98.72
N THR A 136 19.37 57.75 -99.12
CA THR A 136 20.23 56.74 -98.47
C THR A 136 20.57 57.12 -97.02
N VAL A 137 20.87 58.39 -96.77
CA VAL A 137 21.09 58.92 -95.40
C VAL A 137 19.80 58.86 -94.58
N GLN A 138 18.65 59.18 -95.17
CA GLN A 138 17.35 59.07 -94.49
C GLN A 138 17.00 57.61 -94.15
N VAL A 139 17.24 56.66 -95.05
CA VAL A 139 17.07 55.23 -94.77
C VAL A 139 18.03 54.77 -93.67
N ALA A 140 19.30 55.21 -93.69
CA ALA A 140 20.25 54.90 -92.63
C ALA A 140 19.83 55.49 -91.27
N HIS A 141 19.24 56.69 -91.27
CA HIS A 141 18.70 57.34 -90.07
C HIS A 141 17.50 56.57 -89.52
N LEU A 142 16.51 56.25 -90.35
CA LEU A 142 15.36 55.42 -89.95
C LEU A 142 15.78 54.02 -89.49
N GLN A 143 16.80 53.42 -90.12
CA GLN A 143 17.39 52.14 -89.69
C GLN A 143 18.15 52.26 -88.36
N HIS A 144 18.73 53.42 -88.05
CA HIS A 144 19.34 53.67 -86.75
C HIS A 144 18.27 53.85 -85.67
N GLU A 145 17.23 54.64 -85.94
CA GLU A 145 16.08 54.84 -85.05
C GLU A 145 15.35 53.52 -84.77
N MET A 146 15.12 52.69 -85.80
CA MET A 146 14.57 51.34 -85.62
C MET A 146 15.45 50.45 -84.72
N ARG A 147 16.78 50.56 -84.81
CA ARG A 147 17.68 49.81 -83.92
C ARG A 147 17.61 50.33 -82.48
N GLN A 148 17.58 51.65 -82.29
CA GLN A 148 17.42 52.25 -80.97
C GLN A 148 16.09 51.82 -80.31
N LEU A 149 14.97 51.88 -81.05
CA LEU A 149 13.67 51.44 -80.54
C LEU A 149 13.64 49.95 -80.21
N ARG A 150 14.32 49.09 -81.00
CA ARG A 150 14.46 47.66 -80.68
C ARG A 150 15.26 47.44 -79.40
N THR A 151 16.41 48.08 -79.25
CA THR A 151 17.21 47.99 -78.01
C THR A 151 16.44 48.54 -76.81
N GLN A 152 15.64 49.59 -77.00
CA GLN A 152 14.78 50.12 -75.94
C GLN A 152 13.66 49.13 -75.57
N ALA A 153 13.03 48.47 -76.55
CA ALA A 153 12.04 47.42 -76.30
C ALA A 153 12.67 46.22 -75.59
N GLU A 154 13.83 45.74 -76.02
CA GLU A 154 14.58 44.65 -75.38
C GLU A 154 14.95 44.98 -73.93
N ASN A 155 15.40 46.22 -73.66
CA ASN A 155 15.68 46.67 -72.30
C ASN A 155 14.41 46.73 -71.43
N LYS A 156 13.28 47.11 -72.02
CA LYS A 156 11.99 47.14 -71.32
C LYS A 156 11.45 45.73 -71.06
N ASP A 157 11.63 44.81 -71.99
CA ASP A 157 11.28 43.39 -71.83
C ASP A 157 12.16 42.73 -70.74
N GLU A 158 13.45 43.08 -70.67
CA GLU A 158 14.34 42.66 -69.58
C GLU A 158 13.91 43.20 -68.21
N GLU A 159 13.49 44.47 -68.16
CA GLU A 159 12.95 45.10 -66.94
C GLU A 159 11.65 44.42 -66.50
N CYS A 160 10.74 44.13 -67.43
CA CYS A 160 9.51 43.38 -67.18
C CYS A 160 9.80 41.99 -66.62
N ARG A 161 10.75 41.25 -67.20
CA ARG A 161 11.13 39.92 -66.70
C ARG A 161 11.67 39.95 -65.27
N LYS A 162 12.46 40.96 -64.92
CA LYS A 162 12.98 41.14 -63.55
C LYS A 162 11.85 41.39 -62.55
N LEU A 163 10.89 42.24 -62.92
CA LEU A 163 9.72 42.52 -62.09
C LEU A 163 8.80 41.30 -61.95
N GLU A 164 8.66 40.48 -62.99
CA GLU A 164 7.92 39.21 -62.93
C GLU A 164 8.58 38.22 -61.95
N VAL A 165 9.90 38.04 -62.02
CA VAL A 165 10.64 37.19 -61.09
C VAL A 165 10.51 37.70 -59.65
N GLU A 166 10.67 39.01 -59.42
CA GLU A 166 10.49 39.58 -58.08
C GLU A 166 9.05 39.36 -57.58
N LEU A 167 8.03 39.57 -58.43
CA LEU A 167 6.64 39.33 -58.08
C LEU A 167 6.39 37.85 -57.72
N GLU A 168 6.95 36.92 -58.48
CA GLU A 168 6.88 35.49 -58.17
C GLU A 168 7.53 35.16 -56.82
N GLU A 169 8.71 35.72 -56.52
CA GLU A 169 9.37 35.55 -55.23
C GLU A 169 8.53 36.09 -54.07
N LYS A 170 7.93 37.29 -54.23
CA LYS A 170 7.01 37.85 -53.23
C LYS A 170 5.78 36.95 -53.05
N ASN A 171 5.20 36.43 -54.13
CA ASN A 171 4.07 35.51 -54.07
C ASN A 171 4.42 34.22 -53.34
N ARG A 172 5.58 33.61 -53.65
CA ARG A 172 6.08 32.43 -52.92
C ARG A 172 6.21 32.72 -51.42
N LYS A 173 6.76 33.88 -51.06
CA LYS A 173 6.90 34.29 -49.66
C LYS A 173 5.56 34.50 -48.96
N ILE A 174 4.58 35.09 -49.64
CA ILE A 174 3.22 35.24 -49.12
C ILE A 174 2.60 33.87 -48.84
N THR A 175 2.67 32.94 -49.79
CA THR A 175 2.13 31.58 -49.62
C THR A 175 2.82 30.83 -48.47
N CYS A 176 4.14 30.96 -48.32
CA CYS A 176 4.86 30.39 -47.16
C CYS A 176 4.35 30.97 -45.84
N LEU A 177 4.19 32.30 -45.74
CA LEU A 177 3.70 32.95 -44.53
C LEU A 177 2.23 32.60 -44.22
N GLU A 178 1.39 32.42 -45.23
CA GLU A 178 0.01 31.95 -45.06
C GLU A 178 -0.05 30.52 -44.51
N ASN A 179 0.81 29.63 -45.03
CA ASN A 179 0.93 28.25 -44.53
C ASN A 179 1.43 28.22 -43.08
N ASP A 180 2.43 29.04 -42.74
CA ASP A 180 2.91 29.13 -41.36
C ASP A 180 1.85 29.73 -40.43
N ARG A 181 1.05 30.71 -40.90
CA ARG A 181 -0.09 31.24 -40.14
C ARG A 181 -1.12 30.15 -39.85
N LEU A 182 -1.43 29.29 -40.83
CA LEU A 182 -2.34 28.16 -40.65
C LEU A 182 -1.78 27.15 -39.65
N ARG A 183 -0.50 26.76 -39.77
CA ARG A 183 0.15 25.86 -38.83
C ARG A 183 0.10 26.38 -37.39
N ASN A 184 0.42 27.66 -37.20
CA ASN A 184 0.34 28.32 -35.89
C ASN A 184 -1.10 28.34 -35.32
N LEU A 185 -2.13 28.47 -36.16
CA LEU A 185 -3.52 28.41 -35.71
C LEU A 185 -3.90 27.00 -35.25
N ASP A 186 -3.45 25.97 -35.95
CA ASP A 186 -3.70 24.58 -35.58
C ASP A 186 -2.96 24.20 -34.28
N GLU A 187 -1.72 24.66 -34.09
CA GLU A 187 -1.00 24.50 -32.84
C GLU A 187 -1.71 25.20 -31.66
N LYS A 188 -2.23 26.41 -31.87
CA LYS A 188 -3.05 27.09 -30.86
C LYS A 188 -4.32 26.33 -30.51
N ARG A 189 -4.98 25.68 -31.48
CA ARG A 189 -6.16 24.83 -31.23
C ARG A 189 -5.79 23.61 -30.39
N LYS A 190 -4.72 22.89 -30.75
CA LYS A 190 -4.23 21.73 -30.00
C LYS A 190 -3.83 22.10 -28.57
N ASN A 191 -3.12 23.22 -28.39
CA ASN A 191 -2.77 23.70 -27.05
C ASN A 191 -4.00 24.01 -26.20
N LYS A 192 -5.07 24.53 -26.81
CA LYS A 192 -6.34 24.77 -26.11
C LYS A 192 -7.00 23.45 -25.69
N GLU A 193 -7.10 22.47 -26.59
CA GLU A 193 -7.62 21.14 -26.26
C GLU A 193 -6.84 20.48 -25.11
N LEU A 194 -5.51 20.51 -25.16
CA LEU A 194 -4.67 19.98 -24.08
C LEU A 194 -4.87 20.74 -22.76
N THR A 195 -5.10 22.06 -22.82
CA THR A 195 -5.40 22.85 -21.62
C THR A 195 -6.75 22.48 -21.02
N ASP A 196 -7.77 22.28 -21.86
CA ASP A 196 -9.10 21.86 -21.45
C ASP A 196 -9.06 20.44 -20.83
N ASP A 197 -8.30 19.52 -21.42
CA ASP A 197 -8.06 18.17 -20.89
C ASP A 197 -7.33 18.19 -19.55
N LEU A 198 -6.28 19.01 -19.42
CA LEU A 198 -5.57 19.22 -18.16
C LEU A 198 -6.50 19.79 -17.08
N GLN A 199 -7.38 20.72 -17.43
CA GLN A 199 -8.36 21.27 -16.50
C GLN A 199 -9.39 20.21 -16.09
N ALA A 200 -9.87 19.38 -17.02
CA ALA A 200 -10.76 18.28 -16.70
C ALA A 200 -10.10 17.25 -15.77
N ALA A 201 -8.82 16.93 -16.01
CA ALA A 201 -8.02 16.06 -15.13
C ALA A 201 -7.84 16.67 -13.73
N ARG A 202 -7.54 17.97 -13.63
CA ARG A 202 -7.45 18.69 -12.35
C ARG A 202 -8.76 18.61 -11.56
N CYS A 203 -9.90 18.86 -12.20
CA CYS A 203 -11.21 18.74 -11.56
C CYS A 203 -11.53 17.30 -11.10
N ARG A 204 -11.05 16.27 -11.82
CA ARG A 204 -11.18 14.88 -11.38
C ARG A 204 -10.33 14.60 -10.15
N ILE A 205 -9.08 15.07 -10.12
CA ILE A 205 -8.18 14.92 -8.97
C ILE A 205 -8.77 15.61 -7.74
N GLU A 206 -9.26 16.84 -7.88
CA GLU A 206 -9.88 17.59 -6.77
C GLU A 206 -11.10 16.86 -6.18
N LYS A 207 -11.89 16.18 -7.03
CA LYS A 207 -13.00 15.31 -6.58
C LYS A 207 -12.53 14.04 -5.87
N LEU A 208 -11.33 13.53 -6.18
CA LEU A 208 -10.78 12.31 -5.58
C LEU A 208 -10.09 12.57 -4.23
N GLN A 209 -9.50 13.75 -4.01
CA GLN A 209 -8.87 14.12 -2.73
C GLN A 209 -9.74 13.87 -1.46
N PRO A 210 -11.03 14.25 -1.42
CA PRO A 210 -11.86 13.95 -0.25
C PRO A 210 -12.09 12.45 -0.07
N LEU A 211 -12.13 11.66 -1.15
CA LEU A 211 -12.25 10.20 -1.07
C LEU A 211 -10.96 9.56 -0.51
N GLU A 212 -9.78 10.05 -0.90
CA GLU A 212 -8.50 9.61 -0.32
C GLU A 212 -8.44 9.91 1.19
N HIS A 213 -8.95 11.06 1.61
CA HIS A 213 -9.01 11.40 3.04
C HIS A 213 -9.98 10.48 3.81
N VAL A 214 -11.11 10.11 3.20
CA VAL A 214 -12.06 9.15 3.77
C VAL A 214 -11.45 7.75 3.82
N GLU A 215 -10.74 7.33 2.78
CA GLU A 215 -10.01 6.06 2.74
C GLU A 215 -8.95 5.99 3.85
N LYS A 216 -8.18 7.06 4.04
CA LYS A 216 -7.20 7.17 5.14
C LYS A 216 -7.88 6.99 6.50
N LYS A 217 -9.01 7.66 6.74
CA LYS A 217 -9.79 7.50 7.98
C LYS A 217 -10.30 6.08 8.19
N TYR A 218 -10.78 5.42 7.14
CA TYR A 218 -11.21 4.03 7.25
C TYR A 218 -10.04 3.08 7.50
N ARG A 219 -8.86 3.37 6.96
CA ARG A 219 -7.63 2.63 7.23
C ARG A 219 -7.21 2.77 8.70
N GLU A 220 -7.17 3.99 9.22
CA GLU A 220 -6.89 4.26 10.64
C GLU A 220 -7.92 3.57 11.56
N ALA A 221 -9.22 3.69 11.25
CA ALA A 221 -10.27 3.01 12.02
C ALA A 221 -10.19 1.48 11.99
N ARG A 222 -9.75 0.91 10.85
CA ARG A 222 -9.46 -0.53 10.73
C ARG A 222 -8.30 -0.92 11.63
N ASP A 223 -7.20 -0.18 11.59
CA ASP A 223 -6.00 -0.46 12.39
C ASP A 223 -6.31 -0.35 13.89
N GLU A 224 -7.11 0.64 14.31
CA GLU A 224 -7.62 0.76 15.68
C GLU A 224 -8.47 -0.46 16.09
N LYS A 225 -9.38 -0.91 15.23
CA LYS A 225 -10.19 -2.12 15.48
C LYS A 225 -9.31 -3.37 15.62
N GLU A 226 -8.27 -3.50 14.80
CA GLU A 226 -7.33 -4.63 14.86
C GLU A 226 -6.50 -4.62 16.16
N MET A 227 -6.08 -3.44 16.61
CA MET A 227 -5.46 -3.24 17.92
C MET A 227 -6.38 -3.66 19.07
N PHE A 228 -7.66 -3.27 19.04
CA PHE A 228 -8.63 -3.71 20.06
C PHE A 228 -8.92 -5.20 19.99
N LYS A 229 -9.00 -5.79 18.80
CA LYS A 229 -9.16 -7.24 18.60
C LYS A 229 -7.98 -8.01 19.20
N SER A 230 -6.75 -7.59 18.92
CA SER A 230 -5.54 -8.19 19.49
C SER A 230 -5.52 -8.10 21.03
N LYS A 231 -5.91 -6.95 21.59
CA LYS A 231 -6.07 -6.79 23.04
C LYS A 231 -7.13 -7.71 23.63
N TYR A 232 -8.28 -7.83 22.97
CA TYR A 232 -9.36 -8.72 23.38
C TYR A 232 -8.89 -10.18 23.36
N GLU A 233 -8.29 -10.65 22.27
CA GLU A 233 -7.74 -12.01 22.16
C GLU A 233 -6.69 -12.30 23.23
N ALA A 234 -5.82 -11.34 23.56
CA ALA A 234 -4.85 -11.50 24.63
C ALA A 234 -5.52 -11.64 26.01
N VAL A 235 -6.59 -10.89 26.28
CA VAL A 235 -7.38 -11.01 27.51
C VAL A 235 -8.12 -12.34 27.54
N THR A 236 -8.74 -12.77 26.45
CA THR A 236 -9.45 -14.05 26.35
C THR A 236 -8.50 -15.23 26.56
N LYS A 237 -7.30 -15.20 25.98
CA LYS A 237 -6.27 -16.22 26.23
C LYS A 237 -5.88 -16.29 27.70
N LYS A 238 -5.66 -15.14 28.35
CA LYS A 238 -5.39 -15.08 29.79
C LYS A 238 -6.55 -15.59 30.64
N HIS A 239 -7.78 -15.30 30.24
CA HIS A 239 -8.96 -15.79 30.93
C HIS A 239 -9.03 -17.32 30.84
N HIS A 240 -8.80 -17.87 29.65
CA HIS A 240 -8.79 -19.32 29.44
C HIS A 240 -7.70 -20.01 30.28
N THR A 241 -6.48 -19.48 30.32
CA THR A 241 -5.42 -20.03 31.18
C THR A 241 -5.79 -19.95 32.67
N LEU A 242 -6.45 -18.87 33.11
CA LEU A 242 -6.93 -18.75 34.48
C LEU A 242 -8.08 -19.74 34.79
N GLU A 243 -8.95 -20.01 33.82
CA GLU A 243 -9.99 -21.04 33.94
C GLU A 243 -9.36 -22.44 34.07
N GLU A 244 -8.35 -22.76 33.26
CA GLU A 244 -7.59 -24.01 33.36
C GLU A 244 -6.95 -24.15 34.75
N GLU A 245 -6.23 -23.11 35.21
CA GLU A 245 -5.64 -23.06 36.56
C GLU A 245 -6.70 -23.22 37.66
N PHE A 246 -7.87 -22.57 37.51
CA PHE A 246 -8.99 -22.73 38.44
C PHE A 246 -9.52 -24.16 38.46
N THR A 247 -9.70 -24.80 37.31
CA THR A 247 -10.18 -26.18 37.23
C THR A 247 -9.19 -27.16 37.86
N GLU A 248 -7.89 -26.93 37.72
CA GLU A 248 -6.84 -27.74 38.34
C GLU A 248 -6.82 -27.54 39.86
N LEU A 249 -6.94 -26.30 40.35
CA LEU A 249 -7.09 -26.00 41.77
C LEU A 249 -8.36 -26.65 42.36
N GLU A 250 -9.47 -26.63 41.63
CA GLU A 250 -10.72 -27.27 42.08
C GLU A 250 -10.56 -28.80 42.15
N LYS A 251 -9.87 -29.41 41.19
CA LYS A 251 -9.54 -30.84 41.22
C LYS A 251 -8.66 -31.18 42.42
N ASN A 252 -7.62 -30.38 42.67
CA ASN A 252 -6.74 -30.54 43.83
C ASN A 252 -7.50 -30.40 45.15
N PHE A 253 -8.39 -29.42 45.24
CA PHE A 253 -9.27 -29.23 46.41
C PHE A 253 -10.18 -30.45 46.64
N LYS A 254 -10.82 -30.99 45.59
CA LYS A 254 -11.64 -32.21 45.68
C LYS A 254 -10.81 -33.42 46.13
N SER A 255 -9.57 -33.55 45.64
CA SER A 255 -8.65 -34.62 46.08
C SER A 255 -8.31 -34.50 47.56
N LEU A 256 -7.94 -33.30 48.03
CA LEU A 256 -7.66 -33.04 49.44
C LEU A 256 -8.90 -33.27 50.32
N GLN A 257 -10.10 -32.92 49.82
CA GLN A 257 -11.35 -33.18 50.54
C GLN A 257 -11.62 -34.69 50.67
N LEU A 258 -11.33 -35.48 49.64
CA LEU A 258 -11.43 -36.94 49.69
C LEU A 258 -10.41 -37.52 50.68
N GLU A 259 -9.16 -37.04 50.62
CA GLU A 259 -8.10 -37.45 51.55
C GLU A 259 -8.48 -37.11 53.00
N SER A 260 -9.02 -35.91 53.26
CA SER A 260 -9.55 -35.54 54.57
C SER A 260 -10.66 -36.47 55.04
N LYS A 261 -11.59 -36.88 54.16
CA LYS A 261 -12.60 -37.90 54.51
C LYS A 261 -11.98 -39.25 54.87
N THR A 262 -10.93 -39.66 54.17
CA THR A 262 -10.21 -40.91 54.51
C THR A 262 -9.51 -40.81 55.86
N TRP A 263 -8.87 -39.67 56.16
CA TRP A 263 -8.27 -39.40 57.46
C TRP A 263 -9.30 -39.43 58.59
N ASN A 264 -10.46 -38.79 58.40
CA ASN A 264 -11.55 -38.85 59.38
C ASN A 264 -12.04 -40.29 59.59
N GLY A 265 -12.16 -41.08 58.51
CA GLY A 265 -12.50 -42.50 58.62
C GLY A 265 -11.46 -43.34 59.38
N MET A 266 -10.18 -43.03 59.20
CA MET A 266 -9.09 -43.64 59.99
C MET A 266 -9.12 -43.20 61.45
N ASP A 267 -9.42 -41.93 61.74
CA ASP A 267 -9.55 -41.41 63.10
C ASP A 267 -10.74 -42.04 63.85
N ASP A 268 -11.86 -42.25 63.15
CA ASP A 268 -13.02 -43.01 63.67
C ASP A 268 -12.66 -44.47 63.98
N GLN A 269 -11.84 -45.10 63.14
CA GLN A 269 -11.33 -46.46 63.41
C GLN A 269 -10.39 -46.47 64.62
N LEU A 270 -9.46 -45.51 64.71
CA LEU A 270 -8.55 -45.36 65.84
C LEU A 270 -9.33 -45.15 67.14
N THR A 271 -10.35 -44.31 67.11
CA THR A 271 -11.22 -44.05 68.27
C THR A 271 -11.99 -45.30 68.70
N ARG A 272 -12.52 -46.08 67.74
CA ARG A 272 -13.14 -47.38 68.03
C ARG A 272 -12.17 -48.36 68.67
N LEU A 273 -10.95 -48.49 68.13
CA LEU A 273 -9.93 -49.36 68.71
C LEU A 273 -9.52 -48.91 70.12
N LYS A 274 -9.38 -47.60 70.36
CA LYS A 274 -9.11 -47.04 71.70
C LYS A 274 -10.24 -47.35 72.68
N ASN A 275 -11.50 -47.25 72.26
CA ASN A 275 -12.64 -47.58 73.12
C ASN A 275 -12.67 -49.08 73.44
N ASN A 276 -12.48 -49.95 72.45
CA ASN A 276 -12.40 -51.40 72.67
C ASN A 276 -11.27 -51.76 73.63
N LEU A 277 -10.10 -51.11 73.50
CA LEU A 277 -8.97 -51.33 74.40
C LEU A 277 -9.33 -50.91 75.83
N ARG A 278 -9.99 -49.75 76.00
CA ARG A 278 -10.49 -49.28 77.31
C ARG A 278 -11.51 -50.25 77.92
N ASP A 279 -12.41 -50.80 77.10
CA ASP A 279 -13.41 -51.78 77.56
C ASP A 279 -12.72 -53.06 78.05
N LEU A 280 -11.76 -53.58 77.27
CA LEU A 280 -10.94 -54.73 77.67
C LEU A 280 -10.11 -54.45 78.93
N GLU A 281 -9.51 -53.27 79.06
CA GLU A 281 -8.83 -52.84 80.30
C GLU A 281 -9.79 -52.85 81.50
N SER A 282 -11.03 -52.37 81.32
CA SER A 282 -12.05 -52.38 82.36
C SER A 282 -12.51 -53.80 82.74
N GLU A 283 -12.55 -54.73 81.78
CA GLU A 283 -12.83 -56.14 82.05
C GLU A 283 -11.67 -56.80 82.80
N ILE A 284 -10.43 -56.48 82.43
CA ILE A 284 -9.23 -56.97 83.13
C ILE A 284 -9.24 -56.46 84.57
N THR A 285 -9.54 -55.18 84.81
CA THR A 285 -9.58 -54.64 86.18
C THR A 285 -10.70 -55.26 87.01
N LYS A 286 -11.89 -55.48 86.44
CA LYS A 286 -12.98 -56.21 87.11
C LYS A 286 -12.57 -57.65 87.45
N LYS A 287 -12.03 -58.39 86.49
CA LYS A 287 -11.56 -59.77 86.73
C LYS A 287 -10.46 -59.83 87.78
N ASN A 288 -9.54 -58.85 87.81
CA ASN A 288 -8.51 -58.77 88.83
C ASN A 288 -9.12 -58.50 90.23
N SER A 289 -10.13 -57.64 90.32
CA SER A 289 -10.91 -57.41 91.56
C SER A 289 -11.61 -58.70 92.00
N ASP A 290 -12.29 -59.41 91.09
CA ASP A 290 -12.96 -60.68 91.41
C ASP A 290 -11.96 -61.74 91.88
N ILE A 291 -10.76 -61.81 91.27
CA ILE A 291 -9.67 -62.70 91.70
C ILE A 291 -9.20 -62.30 93.10
N GLU A 292 -9.03 -61.01 93.39
CA GLU A 292 -8.65 -60.52 94.70
C GLU A 292 -9.68 -60.91 95.77
N ASP A 293 -10.98 -60.72 95.50
CA ASP A 293 -12.07 -61.14 96.38
C ASP A 293 -12.07 -62.65 96.62
N LEU A 294 -11.89 -63.46 95.56
CA LEU A 294 -11.78 -64.92 95.67
C LEU A 294 -10.53 -65.36 96.45
N MET A 295 -9.41 -64.64 96.34
CA MET A 295 -8.21 -64.91 97.13
C MET A 295 -8.44 -64.63 98.60
N VAL A 296 -9.12 -63.52 98.93
CA VAL A 296 -9.50 -63.18 100.31
C VAL A 296 -10.45 -64.24 100.87
N GLU A 297 -11.45 -64.66 100.10
CA GLU A 297 -12.42 -65.68 100.52
C GLU A 297 -11.75 -67.06 100.70
N LYS A 298 -10.85 -67.45 99.79
CA LYS A 298 -10.03 -68.66 99.93
C LYS A 298 -9.21 -68.60 101.22
N HIS A 299 -8.60 -67.47 101.52
CA HIS A 299 -7.82 -67.29 102.75
C HIS A 299 -8.71 -67.40 103.99
N ARG A 300 -9.89 -66.75 103.99
CA ARG A 300 -10.91 -66.85 105.05
C ARG A 300 -11.33 -68.29 105.29
N MET A 301 -11.70 -69.01 104.24
CA MET A 301 -12.09 -70.43 104.31
C MET A 301 -10.94 -71.32 104.79
N SER A 302 -9.70 -71.03 104.39
CA SER A 302 -8.51 -71.75 104.87
C SER A 302 -8.27 -71.53 106.36
N LEU A 303 -8.53 -70.33 106.89
CA LEU A 303 -8.46 -70.04 108.33
C LEU A 303 -9.56 -70.79 109.09
N GLU A 304 -10.81 -70.77 108.59
CA GLU A 304 -11.90 -71.54 109.19
C GLU A 304 -11.63 -73.05 109.20
N LEU A 305 -11.08 -73.59 108.11
CA LEU A 305 -10.67 -74.99 108.03
C LEU A 305 -9.59 -75.29 109.04
N LYS A 306 -8.55 -74.45 109.15
CA LYS A 306 -7.49 -74.59 110.14
C LYS A 306 -8.04 -74.54 111.57
N GLU A 307 -8.97 -73.63 111.87
CA GLU A 307 -9.65 -73.60 113.17
C GLU A 307 -10.48 -74.87 113.43
N ARG A 308 -11.17 -75.40 112.42
CA ARG A 308 -11.91 -76.67 112.55
C ARG A 308 -10.95 -77.85 112.74
N GLU A 309 -9.83 -77.90 112.03
CA GLU A 309 -8.78 -78.90 112.18
C GLU A 309 -8.14 -78.80 113.58
N GLU A 310 -7.87 -77.60 114.09
CA GLU A 310 -7.38 -77.39 115.45
C GLU A 310 -8.42 -77.83 116.50
N ARG A 311 -9.72 -77.58 116.28
CA ARG A 311 -10.80 -78.10 117.13
C ARG A 311 -10.88 -79.64 117.07
N ILE A 312 -10.70 -80.25 115.90
CA ILE A 312 -10.65 -81.71 115.73
C ILE A 312 -9.41 -82.26 116.45
N GLN A 313 -8.23 -81.66 116.30
CA GLN A 313 -7.00 -82.07 117.00
C GLN A 313 -7.11 -81.89 118.52
N GLN A 314 -7.83 -80.87 119.00
CA GLN A 314 -8.16 -80.73 120.42
C GLN A 314 -9.13 -81.81 120.92
N LEU A 315 -10.01 -82.32 120.04
CA LEU A 315 -10.89 -83.46 120.31
C LEU A 315 -10.17 -84.82 120.15
N GLU A 316 -9.07 -84.88 119.39
CA GLU A 316 -8.29 -86.10 119.10
C GLU A 316 -7.10 -86.33 120.06
N MET A 317 -6.97 -85.54 121.14
CA MET A 317 -6.06 -85.85 122.26
C MET A 317 -6.69 -86.91 123.21
N PRO A 318 -6.17 -88.15 123.31
CA PRO A 318 -6.80 -89.18 124.12
C PRO A 318 -6.36 -89.11 125.59
N THR A 319 -7.26 -88.69 126.49
CA THR A 319 -7.27 -89.18 127.87
C THR A 319 -7.81 -90.62 127.89
N THR A 320 -7.20 -91.48 128.70
CA THR A 320 -7.28 -92.94 128.59
C THR A 320 -8.61 -93.56 129.05
N THR A 321 -9.01 -94.63 128.35
CA THR A 321 -10.09 -95.62 128.60
C THR A 321 -11.52 -95.30 128.11
N ASN A 322 -12.00 -96.19 127.22
CA ASN A 322 -13.37 -96.62 126.91
C ASN A 322 -14.43 -95.62 126.39
N ASN A 323 -15.05 -96.06 125.28
CA ASN A 323 -16.38 -95.71 124.72
C ASN A 323 -16.41 -94.85 123.43
N THR A 324 -16.47 -95.59 122.31
CA THR A 324 -17.05 -95.37 120.96
C THR A 324 -18.28 -94.44 120.92
N PRO A 325 -18.70 -93.82 119.78
CA PRO A 325 -18.70 -94.42 118.42
C PRO A 325 -18.41 -93.50 117.22
N ARG A 326 -17.64 -94.05 116.26
CA ARG A 326 -17.72 -93.71 114.82
C ARG A 326 -19.02 -94.30 114.27
N PHE A 327 -19.97 -93.41 114.04
CA PHE A 327 -21.21 -93.64 113.31
C PHE A 327 -20.89 -93.50 111.81
N MET A 328 -21.40 -94.42 110.97
CA MET A 328 -21.27 -94.45 109.50
C MET A 328 -20.15 -95.32 108.91
N ASP A 329 -20.02 -96.56 109.39
CA ASP A 329 -19.66 -97.74 108.57
C ASP A 329 -20.59 -98.95 108.88
N SER A 330 -21.74 -98.67 109.50
CA SER A 330 -22.72 -99.64 110.02
C SER A 330 -23.87 -99.89 109.04
N LEU A 331 -23.58 -100.45 107.87
CA LEU A 331 -24.60 -101.15 107.06
C LEU A 331 -24.01 -102.20 106.10
N ALA A 332 -22.70 -102.18 105.84
CA ALA A 332 -22.08 -103.10 104.88
C ALA A 332 -21.68 -104.46 105.49
N ASP A 333 -21.26 -104.51 106.75
CA ASP A 333 -20.92 -105.78 107.45
C ASP A 333 -22.12 -106.48 108.12
N GLN A 334 -23.31 -105.87 108.12
CA GLN A 334 -24.54 -106.44 108.70
C GLN A 334 -25.39 -107.25 107.72
N LEU A 335 -24.94 -107.44 106.47
CA LEU A 335 -25.62 -108.29 105.47
C LEU A 335 -24.91 -109.62 105.20
N GLU A 336 -23.66 -109.78 105.65
CA GLU A 336 -22.84 -110.97 105.36
C GLU A 336 -22.83 -111.99 106.53
N ASP A 337 -23.03 -111.54 107.78
CA ASP A 337 -23.15 -112.43 108.96
C ASP A 337 -24.58 -112.96 109.22
N ALA A 338 -25.62 -112.37 108.60
CA ALA A 338 -27.02 -112.79 108.79
C ALA A 338 -27.47 -113.99 107.92
N LYS A 339 -26.57 -114.60 107.14
CA LYS A 339 -26.84 -115.86 106.40
C LYS A 339 -26.03 -117.06 106.87
N GLN A 340 -25.03 -116.85 107.73
CA GLN A 340 -24.17 -117.92 108.21
C GLN A 340 -24.67 -118.57 109.52
N ASP A 341 -25.54 -117.88 110.29
CA ASP A 341 -26.06 -118.39 111.58
C ASP A 341 -27.41 -119.15 111.50
N GLU A 342 -28.13 -119.15 110.37
CA GLU A 342 -29.36 -119.97 110.21
C GLU A 342 -29.11 -121.35 109.55
N PHE A 343 -27.94 -121.56 108.91
CA PHE A 343 -27.60 -122.83 108.26
C PHE A 343 -26.92 -123.83 109.21
N GLU A 344 -26.25 -123.37 110.28
CA GLU A 344 -25.66 -124.24 111.31
C GLU A 344 -26.62 -124.56 112.47
N MET A 345 -27.65 -123.74 112.72
CA MET A 345 -28.73 -124.09 113.65
C MET A 345 -29.70 -125.16 113.11
N MET A 346 -29.82 -125.32 111.78
CA MET A 346 -30.71 -126.34 111.18
C MET A 346 -30.04 -127.74 111.05
N LYS A 347 -28.71 -127.83 111.19
CA LYS A 347 -27.95 -129.11 111.18
C LYS A 347 -27.75 -129.74 112.58
N ALA A 348 -28.07 -129.01 113.65
CA ALA A 348 -28.03 -129.52 115.02
C ALA A 348 -29.40 -130.03 115.53
N GLU A 349 -30.53 -129.60 114.93
CA GLU A 349 -31.88 -130.02 115.33
C GLU A 349 -32.31 -131.39 114.73
N ILE A 350 -31.74 -131.81 113.59
CA ILE A 350 -32.03 -133.12 112.94
C ILE A 350 -31.26 -134.29 113.58
N ARG A 351 -30.44 -134.05 114.62
CA ARG A 351 -29.82 -135.12 115.42
C ARG A 351 -30.46 -135.36 116.79
N LYS A 352 -31.61 -134.72 117.10
CA LYS A 352 -32.23 -134.80 118.43
C LYS A 352 -33.70 -135.27 118.50
N LEU A 353 -34.26 -135.83 117.42
CA LEU A 353 -35.61 -136.44 117.40
C LEU A 353 -35.69 -137.75 116.58
N ARG A 354 -34.78 -138.70 116.84
CA ARG A 354 -34.91 -140.11 116.42
C ARG A 354 -34.57 -141.08 117.56
N ALA A 355 -35.30 -140.95 118.68
CA ALA A 355 -35.49 -142.02 119.67
C ALA A 355 -36.66 -141.68 120.62
N GLN A 356 -37.87 -142.14 120.26
CA GLN A 356 -39.03 -142.48 121.12
C GLN A 356 -40.20 -142.79 120.15
N THR A 357 -40.81 -143.97 120.04
CA THR A 357 -40.72 -145.28 120.72
C THR A 357 -41.64 -146.24 119.95
N GLU A 358 -41.16 -147.48 119.68
CA GLU A 358 -41.81 -148.81 119.82
C GLU A 358 -43.28 -149.03 119.35
N GLY A 359 -43.73 -150.08 118.66
CA GLY A 359 -43.30 -151.49 118.51
C GLY A 359 -44.52 -152.42 118.76
N ALA A 360 -44.78 -153.44 117.93
CA ALA A 360 -45.44 -154.73 118.30
C ALA A 360 -45.70 -155.65 117.09
N THR A 361 -45.00 -156.78 117.04
CA THR A 361 -45.43 -158.07 116.45
C THR A 361 -46.36 -158.78 117.46
N PRO A 362 -47.21 -159.79 117.14
CA PRO A 362 -46.74 -161.16 116.85
C PRO A 362 -47.65 -162.00 115.91
N ASP A 363 -47.28 -163.26 115.81
CA ASP A 363 -47.44 -164.21 114.71
C ASP A 363 -48.58 -165.24 114.92
N THR A 364 -48.79 -166.08 113.89
CA THR A 364 -49.30 -167.49 113.90
C THR A 364 -50.82 -167.85 113.81
N THR A 365 -51.16 -168.48 112.67
CA THR A 365 -51.93 -169.74 112.43
C THR A 365 -53.39 -170.02 112.90
N ILE A 366 -54.10 -170.71 111.98
CA ILE A 366 -55.05 -171.86 112.12
C ILE A 366 -56.59 -171.63 112.03
N ILE A 367 -57.13 -172.06 110.88
CA ILE A 367 -58.26 -172.99 110.57
C ILE A 367 -59.75 -172.62 110.83
N SER A 368 -60.51 -172.66 109.71
CA SER A 368 -61.93 -173.04 109.44
C SER A 368 -63.06 -172.30 110.17
N TYR A 369 -64.19 -171.89 109.60
CA TYR A 369 -65.02 -172.23 108.42
C TYR A 369 -65.75 -170.94 107.96
N GLN A 370 -66.43 -170.74 106.83
CA GLN A 370 -66.44 -171.23 105.44
C GLN A 370 -67.75 -170.68 104.79
N VAL A 371 -67.63 -170.08 103.60
CA VAL A 371 -68.54 -170.10 102.42
C VAL A 371 -69.55 -168.98 102.07
N ASP A 372 -70.22 -168.22 102.94
CA ASP A 372 -71.22 -167.23 102.42
C ASP A 372 -70.65 -165.83 102.05
N LEU A 373 -69.38 -165.55 102.33
CA LEU A 373 -68.74 -164.23 102.12
C LEU A 373 -67.95 -164.07 100.81
N ASP A 374 -67.68 -165.15 100.07
CA ASP A 374 -66.78 -165.12 98.91
C ASP A 374 -67.45 -164.57 97.63
N ASP A 375 -68.77 -164.74 97.47
CA ASP A 375 -69.48 -164.23 96.30
C ASP A 375 -69.63 -162.69 96.31
N LEU A 376 -69.84 -162.07 97.49
CA LEU A 376 -69.86 -160.62 97.63
C LEU A 376 -68.48 -159.97 97.43
N ARG A 377 -67.39 -160.68 97.77
CA ARG A 377 -66.01 -160.16 97.61
C ARG A 377 -65.59 -160.09 96.14
N LYS A 378 -66.01 -161.03 95.29
CA LYS A 378 -65.71 -161.00 93.85
C LYS A 378 -66.36 -159.81 93.13
N GLN A 379 -67.59 -159.46 93.49
CA GLN A 379 -68.31 -158.33 92.88
C GLN A 379 -67.73 -156.97 93.30
N ILE A 380 -67.29 -156.84 94.56
CA ILE A 380 -66.58 -155.63 95.04
C ILE A 380 -65.23 -155.46 94.34
N SER A 381 -64.50 -156.55 94.10
CA SER A 381 -63.19 -156.50 93.43
C SER A 381 -63.27 -156.04 91.96
N SER A 382 -64.32 -156.44 91.22
CA SER A 382 -64.48 -155.99 89.82
C SER A 382 -64.87 -154.51 89.72
N GLU A 383 -65.71 -154.02 90.63
CA GLU A 383 -66.08 -152.59 90.68
C GLU A 383 -64.92 -151.71 91.16
N GLN A 384 -64.08 -152.19 92.08
CA GLN A 384 -62.86 -151.47 92.47
C GLN A 384 -61.87 -151.30 91.30
N HIS A 385 -61.77 -152.28 90.40
CA HIS A 385 -60.86 -152.19 89.26
C HIS A 385 -61.34 -151.17 88.21
N LYS A 386 -62.66 -151.16 87.90
CA LYS A 386 -63.26 -150.13 87.04
C LYS A 386 -63.12 -148.72 87.60
N ASN A 387 -63.26 -148.56 88.92
CA ASN A 387 -63.12 -147.26 89.57
C ASN A 387 -61.67 -146.73 89.49
N ALA A 388 -60.68 -147.61 89.57
CA ALA A 388 -59.27 -147.26 89.40
C ALA A 388 -58.94 -146.84 87.95
N GLU A 389 -59.49 -147.52 86.95
CA GLU A 389 -59.32 -147.15 85.53
C GLU A 389 -59.93 -145.78 85.22
N LEU A 390 -61.15 -145.51 85.70
CA LEU A 390 -61.80 -144.20 85.55
C LEU A 390 -61.03 -143.08 86.26
N GLN A 391 -60.44 -143.33 87.42
CA GLN A 391 -59.58 -142.35 88.10
C GLN A 391 -58.32 -142.01 87.29
N LEU A 392 -57.69 -143.00 86.66
CA LEU A 392 -56.54 -142.79 85.77
C LEU A 392 -56.91 -141.96 84.53
N GLU A 393 -58.08 -142.22 83.94
CA GLU A 393 -58.59 -141.45 82.80
C GLU A 393 -58.88 -139.99 83.17
N ILE A 394 -59.52 -139.76 84.34
CA ILE A 394 -59.75 -138.41 84.88
C ILE A 394 -58.43 -137.68 85.11
N GLN A 395 -57.39 -138.37 85.61
CA GLN A 395 -56.09 -137.76 85.85
C GLN A 395 -55.41 -137.34 84.54
N LYS A 396 -55.50 -138.14 83.48
CA LYS A 396 -55.00 -137.78 82.15
C LYS A 396 -55.71 -136.55 81.58
N LEU A 397 -57.04 -136.54 81.62
CA LEU A 397 -57.84 -135.40 81.15
C LEU A 397 -57.58 -134.13 81.96
N GLN A 398 -57.27 -134.23 83.26
CA GLN A 398 -56.87 -133.09 84.07
C GLN A 398 -55.51 -132.51 83.66
N VAL A 399 -54.54 -133.35 83.29
CA VAL A 399 -53.24 -132.91 82.79
C VAL A 399 -53.39 -132.26 81.41
N GLU A 400 -54.16 -132.86 80.50
CA GLU A 400 -54.45 -132.28 79.18
C GLU A 400 -55.15 -130.92 79.30
N ARG A 401 -56.14 -130.81 80.19
CA ARG A 401 -56.83 -129.53 80.44
C ARG A 401 -55.86 -128.45 80.93
N LYS A 402 -54.97 -128.75 81.87
CA LYS A 402 -53.95 -127.80 82.35
C LYS A 402 -52.98 -127.38 81.22
N GLN A 403 -52.64 -128.30 80.33
CA GLN A 403 -51.77 -128.01 79.19
C GLN A 403 -52.46 -127.11 78.16
N ILE A 404 -53.76 -127.32 77.91
CA ILE A 404 -54.58 -126.45 77.06
C ILE A 404 -54.74 -125.07 77.69
N ASP A 405 -55.04 -124.98 78.99
CA ASP A 405 -55.17 -123.71 79.71
C ASP A 405 -53.86 -122.90 79.61
N GLY A 406 -52.70 -123.54 79.82
CA GLY A 406 -51.40 -122.89 79.65
C GLY A 406 -51.05 -122.51 78.20
N ASN A 407 -51.53 -123.26 77.20
CA ASN A 407 -51.40 -122.86 75.80
C ASN A 407 -52.26 -121.65 75.46
N MET A 408 -53.48 -121.59 75.98
CA MET A 408 -54.40 -120.48 75.73
C MET A 408 -53.89 -119.18 76.36
N GLU A 409 -53.30 -119.25 77.54
CA GLU A 409 -52.67 -118.10 78.20
C GLU A 409 -51.45 -117.58 77.42
N ARG A 410 -50.60 -118.47 76.89
CA ARG A 410 -49.48 -118.07 76.02
C ARG A 410 -49.93 -117.39 74.73
N ILE A 411 -50.91 -117.97 74.04
CA ILE A 411 -51.47 -117.35 72.81
C ILE A 411 -52.11 -115.99 73.15
N GLY A 412 -52.74 -115.84 74.32
CA GLY A 412 -53.29 -114.57 74.77
C GLY A 412 -52.23 -113.48 74.92
N ILE A 413 -51.08 -113.81 75.52
CA ILE A 413 -49.95 -112.88 75.66
C ILE A 413 -49.36 -112.52 74.29
N GLU A 414 -49.12 -113.51 73.43
CA GLU A 414 -48.59 -113.28 72.07
C GLU A 414 -49.54 -112.41 71.22
N LEU A 415 -50.86 -112.58 71.38
CA LEU A 415 -51.87 -111.76 70.69
C LEU A 415 -51.85 -110.31 71.18
N GLU A 416 -51.69 -110.09 72.49
CA GLU A 416 -51.60 -108.74 73.07
C GLU A 416 -50.31 -108.04 72.63
N GLU A 417 -49.18 -108.74 72.68
CA GLU A 417 -47.88 -108.22 72.21
C GLU A 417 -47.92 -107.85 70.73
N THR A 418 -48.51 -108.69 69.88
CA THR A 418 -48.68 -108.41 68.45
C THR A 418 -49.64 -107.24 68.21
N SER A 419 -50.71 -107.09 69.00
CA SER A 419 -51.63 -105.95 68.93
C SER A 419 -50.92 -104.63 69.24
N VAL A 420 -50.15 -104.57 70.32
CA VAL A 420 -49.34 -103.39 70.71
C VAL A 420 -48.32 -103.04 69.62
N GLN A 421 -47.68 -104.06 69.01
CA GLN A 421 -46.72 -103.82 67.94
C GLN A 421 -47.37 -103.23 66.68
N VAL A 422 -48.58 -103.66 66.32
CA VAL A 422 -49.34 -103.09 65.21
C VAL A 422 -49.75 -101.64 65.48
N GLU A 423 -50.15 -101.32 66.71
CA GLU A 423 -50.51 -99.96 67.10
C GLU A 423 -49.30 -99.01 67.03
N ASN A 424 -48.13 -99.45 67.51
CA ASN A 424 -46.88 -98.69 67.40
C ASN A 424 -46.49 -98.43 65.94
N LEU A 425 -46.56 -99.45 65.07
CA LEU A 425 -46.28 -99.28 63.64
C LEU A 425 -47.28 -98.33 62.97
N SER A 426 -48.54 -98.31 63.41
CA SER A 426 -49.53 -97.35 62.91
C SER A 426 -49.19 -95.91 63.32
N LEU A 427 -48.74 -95.71 64.56
CA LEU A 427 -48.31 -94.39 65.04
C LEU A 427 -47.06 -93.90 64.28
N GLU A 428 -46.06 -94.76 64.10
CA GLU A 428 -44.86 -94.44 63.33
C GLU A 428 -45.19 -94.07 61.88
N ARG A 429 -46.11 -94.81 61.23
CA ARG A 429 -46.59 -94.49 59.89
C ARG A 429 -47.25 -93.11 59.84
N ASP A 430 -48.13 -92.81 60.79
CA ASP A 430 -48.87 -91.54 60.80
C ASP A 430 -47.92 -90.35 61.03
N GLU A 431 -46.89 -90.53 61.85
CA GLU A 431 -45.85 -89.54 62.07
C GLU A 431 -44.97 -89.34 60.81
N ALA A 432 -44.57 -90.42 60.14
CA ALA A 432 -43.85 -90.34 58.86
C ALA A 432 -44.68 -89.63 57.77
N VAL A 433 -45.98 -89.88 57.70
CA VAL A 433 -46.88 -89.20 56.76
C VAL A 433 -46.98 -87.71 57.08
N LYS A 434 -47.07 -87.31 58.35
CA LYS A 434 -47.05 -85.89 58.75
C LYS A 434 -45.76 -85.20 58.32
N GLN A 435 -44.61 -85.84 58.57
CA GLN A 435 -43.31 -85.30 58.16
C GLN A 435 -43.20 -85.13 56.63
N LEU A 436 -43.70 -86.09 55.85
CA LEU A 436 -43.76 -85.97 54.39
C LEU A 436 -44.65 -84.81 53.92
N HIS A 437 -45.81 -84.61 54.54
CA HIS A 437 -46.68 -83.47 54.20
C HIS A 437 -46.01 -82.14 54.53
N GLU A 438 -45.31 -82.05 55.65
CA GLU A 438 -44.58 -80.84 56.02
C GLU A 438 -43.40 -80.57 55.08
N ALA A 439 -42.64 -81.61 54.71
CA ALA A 439 -41.57 -81.51 53.72
C ALA A 439 -42.11 -81.06 52.35
N ARG A 440 -43.25 -81.60 51.91
CA ARG A 440 -43.91 -81.20 50.66
C ARG A 440 -44.38 -79.75 50.69
N ARG A 441 -44.90 -79.29 51.84
CA ARG A 441 -45.29 -77.88 52.04
C ARG A 441 -44.07 -76.95 51.96
N LYS A 442 -42.98 -77.30 52.65
CA LYS A 442 -41.72 -76.53 52.62
C LYS A 442 -41.11 -76.48 51.22
N PHE A 443 -41.12 -77.60 50.49
CA PHE A 443 -40.64 -77.66 49.11
C PHE A 443 -41.49 -76.81 48.17
N GLY A 444 -42.82 -76.85 48.33
CA GLY A 444 -43.74 -75.99 47.59
C GLY A 444 -43.46 -74.51 47.82
N GLN A 445 -43.28 -74.10 49.08
CA GLN A 445 -42.91 -72.73 49.45
C GLN A 445 -41.59 -72.30 48.83
N PHE A 446 -40.55 -73.15 48.93
CA PHE A 446 -39.25 -72.90 48.31
C PHE A 446 -39.36 -72.74 46.80
N GLN A 447 -40.14 -73.58 46.12
CA GLN A 447 -40.35 -73.52 44.68
C GLN A 447 -41.06 -72.21 44.26
N THR A 448 -42.06 -71.76 45.01
CA THR A 448 -42.69 -70.45 44.77
C THR A 448 -41.73 -69.28 45.01
N GLU A 449 -41.00 -69.27 46.12
CA GLU A 449 -40.05 -68.18 46.43
C GLU A 449 -38.91 -68.12 45.42
N PHE A 450 -38.38 -69.28 45.01
CA PHE A 450 -37.34 -69.35 43.99
C PHE A 450 -37.86 -68.90 42.62
N GLY A 451 -39.11 -69.27 42.29
CA GLY A 451 -39.80 -68.81 41.08
C GLY A 451 -39.99 -67.29 41.05
N VAL A 452 -40.46 -66.68 42.15
CA VAL A 452 -40.63 -65.22 42.24
C VAL A 452 -39.29 -64.49 42.15
N LYS A 453 -38.23 -64.99 42.82
CA LYS A 453 -36.90 -64.37 42.76
C LYS A 453 -36.27 -64.47 41.37
N THR A 454 -36.48 -65.57 40.65
CA THR A 454 -36.00 -65.74 39.27
C THR A 454 -36.78 -64.84 38.31
N ASP A 455 -38.11 -64.75 38.43
CA ASP A 455 -38.94 -63.81 37.66
C ASP A 455 -38.58 -62.34 37.93
N GLU A 456 -38.35 -61.95 39.19
CA GLU A 456 -37.90 -60.60 39.52
C GLU A 456 -36.52 -60.30 38.93
N SER A 457 -35.60 -61.27 38.97
CA SER A 457 -34.26 -61.11 38.39
C SER A 457 -34.32 -60.99 36.86
N LEU A 458 -35.19 -61.77 36.20
CA LEU A 458 -35.45 -61.67 34.76
C LEU A 458 -36.07 -60.32 34.39
N ARG A 459 -37.04 -59.82 35.18
CA ARG A 459 -37.63 -58.49 34.96
C ARG A 459 -36.61 -57.36 35.11
N ARG A 460 -35.73 -57.43 36.12
CA ARG A 460 -34.65 -56.43 36.29
C ARG A 460 -33.70 -56.44 35.10
N LEU A 461 -33.27 -57.62 34.65
CA LEU A 461 -32.45 -57.77 33.45
C LEU A 461 -33.14 -57.22 32.20
N HIS A 462 -34.45 -57.42 32.05
CA HIS A 462 -35.21 -56.88 30.91
C HIS A 462 -35.21 -55.35 30.91
N VAL A 463 -35.51 -54.72 32.06
CA VAL A 463 -35.47 -53.26 32.21
C VAL A 463 -34.08 -52.70 31.95
N GLU A 464 -33.03 -53.42 32.39
CA GLU A 464 -31.65 -53.02 32.14
C GLU A 464 -31.28 -53.13 30.64
N ILE A 465 -31.72 -54.18 29.95
CA ILE A 465 -31.56 -54.34 28.50
C ILE A 465 -32.29 -53.25 27.73
N ASP A 466 -33.52 -52.93 28.11
CA ASP A 466 -34.31 -51.87 27.46
C ASP A 466 -33.64 -50.50 27.67
N GLY A 467 -33.18 -50.21 28.90
CA GLY A 467 -32.43 -48.98 29.18
C GLY A 467 -31.06 -48.92 28.49
N MET A 468 -30.43 -50.06 28.18
CA MET A 468 -29.22 -50.11 27.34
C MET A 468 -29.55 -49.85 25.87
N ARG A 469 -30.67 -50.37 25.36
CA ARG A 469 -31.15 -50.15 24.00
C ARG A 469 -31.51 -48.69 23.75
N GLU A 470 -32.22 -48.04 24.68
CA GLU A 470 -32.50 -46.60 24.60
C GLU A 470 -31.22 -45.77 24.55
N ARG A 471 -30.22 -46.12 25.39
CA ARG A 471 -28.90 -45.46 25.36
C ARG A 471 -28.13 -45.71 24.06
N GLU A 472 -28.28 -46.88 23.45
CA GLU A 472 -27.70 -47.19 22.14
C GLU A 472 -28.34 -46.33 21.03
N GLU A 473 -29.67 -46.22 21.02
CA GLU A 473 -30.41 -45.38 20.07
C GLU A 473 -30.06 -43.88 20.22
N GLU A 474 -29.91 -43.40 21.46
CA GLU A 474 -29.44 -42.02 21.73
C GLU A 474 -28.01 -41.79 21.21
N MET A 475 -27.10 -42.74 21.42
CA MET A 475 -25.73 -42.66 20.92
C MET A 475 -25.68 -42.70 19.39
N GLU A 476 -26.49 -43.53 18.74
CA GLU A 476 -26.61 -43.56 17.28
C GLU A 476 -27.12 -42.23 16.72
N MET A 477 -28.12 -41.63 17.38
CA MET A 477 -28.65 -40.32 16.98
C MET A 477 -27.59 -39.22 17.13
N ALA A 478 -26.82 -39.23 18.22
CA ALA A 478 -25.70 -38.30 18.44
C ALA A 478 -24.59 -38.49 17.38
N MET A 479 -24.21 -39.74 17.10
CA MET A 479 -23.26 -40.08 16.03
C MET A 479 -23.76 -39.64 14.65
N GLY A 480 -25.06 -39.76 14.38
CA GLY A 480 -25.70 -39.25 13.17
C GLY A 480 -25.51 -37.74 13.01
N LYS A 481 -25.79 -36.97 14.05
CA LYS A 481 -25.60 -35.50 14.08
C LYS A 481 -24.14 -35.12 13.83
N ILE A 482 -23.19 -35.78 14.52
CA ILE A 482 -21.75 -35.53 14.34
C ILE A 482 -21.31 -35.83 12.90
N ARG A 483 -21.80 -36.92 12.28
CA ARG A 483 -21.48 -37.23 10.87
C ARG A 483 -22.04 -36.21 9.89
N GLU A 484 -23.18 -35.61 10.20
CA GLU A 484 -23.78 -34.58 9.36
C GLU A 484 -23.06 -33.24 9.52
N GLU A 485 -22.69 -32.87 10.73
CA GLU A 485 -21.86 -31.71 11.03
C GLU A 485 -20.48 -31.83 10.38
N ASN A 486 -19.82 -32.99 10.47
CA ASN A 486 -18.56 -33.25 9.76
C ASN A 486 -18.69 -33.12 8.24
N ARG A 487 -19.83 -33.53 7.66
CA ARG A 487 -20.08 -33.34 6.22
C ARG A 487 -20.27 -31.86 5.85
N ARG A 488 -20.94 -31.07 6.70
CA ARG A 488 -21.07 -29.62 6.50
C ARG A 488 -19.72 -28.91 6.61
N LEU A 489 -18.96 -29.20 7.66
CA LEU A 489 -17.61 -28.64 7.85
C LEU A 489 -16.66 -29.02 6.71
N GLN A 490 -16.80 -30.22 6.14
CA GLN A 490 -16.02 -30.61 4.97
C GLN A 490 -16.37 -29.77 3.74
N PHE A 491 -17.66 -29.50 3.52
CA PHE A 491 -18.10 -28.64 2.42
C PHE A 491 -17.60 -27.19 2.59
N GLU A 492 -17.74 -26.62 3.79
CA GLU A 492 -17.21 -25.29 4.10
C GLU A 492 -15.69 -25.23 3.93
N LEU A 493 -14.96 -26.28 4.31
CA LEU A 493 -13.52 -26.35 4.11
C LEU A 493 -13.14 -26.38 2.63
N ASP A 494 -13.89 -27.12 1.80
CA ASP A 494 -13.64 -27.20 0.36
C ASP A 494 -14.01 -25.88 -0.35
N GLU A 495 -15.06 -25.18 0.07
CA GLU A 495 -15.41 -23.83 -0.40
C GLU A 495 -14.32 -22.81 -0.05
N VAL A 496 -13.85 -22.80 1.20
CA VAL A 496 -12.73 -21.93 1.62
C VAL A 496 -11.43 -22.27 0.86
N ARG A 497 -11.20 -23.54 0.50
CA ARG A 497 -10.05 -23.93 -0.33
C ARG A 497 -10.19 -23.41 -1.75
N GLU A 498 -11.37 -23.47 -2.35
CA GLU A 498 -11.63 -22.92 -3.67
C GLU A 498 -11.43 -21.39 -3.66
N GLU A 499 -12.03 -20.69 -2.69
CA GLU A 499 -11.81 -19.25 -2.49
C GLU A 499 -10.32 -18.93 -2.35
N LYS A 500 -9.58 -19.68 -1.53
CA LYS A 500 -8.13 -19.52 -1.39
C LYS A 500 -7.41 -19.64 -2.74
N THR A 501 -7.72 -20.65 -3.56
CA THR A 501 -7.09 -20.81 -4.87
C THR A 501 -7.41 -19.65 -5.82
N THR A 502 -8.65 -19.15 -5.81
CA THR A 502 -9.02 -17.98 -6.63
C THR A 502 -8.26 -16.72 -6.20
N VAL A 503 -8.08 -16.51 -4.89
CA VAL A 503 -7.29 -15.40 -4.35
C VAL A 503 -5.82 -15.54 -4.75
N GLU A 504 -5.23 -16.74 -4.64
CA GLU A 504 -3.85 -17.00 -5.07
C GLU A 504 -3.63 -16.68 -6.56
N ASP A 505 -4.58 -17.06 -7.43
CA ASP A 505 -4.54 -16.74 -8.86
C ASP A 505 -4.66 -15.23 -9.13
N THR A 506 -5.52 -14.53 -8.39
CA THR A 506 -5.64 -13.06 -8.52
C THR A 506 -4.36 -12.35 -8.08
N ILE A 507 -3.70 -12.81 -7.01
CA ILE A 507 -2.42 -12.28 -6.55
C ILE A 507 -1.35 -12.51 -7.63
N GLN A 508 -1.28 -13.71 -8.21
CA GLN A 508 -0.31 -14.01 -9.26
C GLN A 508 -0.50 -13.12 -10.50
N ASN A 509 -1.73 -12.83 -10.89
CA ASN A 509 -2.03 -11.91 -11.99
C ASN A 509 -1.67 -10.46 -11.67
N LEU A 510 -1.95 -9.99 -10.45
CA LEU A 510 -1.55 -8.66 -9.99
C LEU A 510 -0.02 -8.51 -9.94
N GLU A 511 0.71 -9.56 -9.54
CA GLU A 511 2.17 -9.55 -9.57
C GLU A 511 2.73 -9.45 -11.00
N ARG A 512 2.14 -10.15 -11.97
CA ARG A 512 2.54 -10.03 -13.39
C ARG A 512 2.29 -8.61 -13.89
N SER A 513 1.12 -8.03 -13.59
CA SER A 513 0.81 -6.64 -13.94
C SER A 513 1.77 -5.65 -13.30
N LYS A 514 2.13 -5.84 -12.03
CA LYS A 514 3.12 -5.00 -11.33
C LYS A 514 4.49 -5.05 -12.02
N ARG A 515 4.97 -6.24 -12.38
CA ARG A 515 6.24 -6.40 -13.10
C ARG A 515 6.23 -5.69 -14.46
N ALA A 516 5.12 -5.74 -15.18
CA ALA A 516 4.96 -5.01 -16.44
C ALA A 516 5.03 -3.49 -16.24
N LEU A 517 4.34 -2.97 -15.21
CA LEU A 517 4.40 -1.55 -14.87
C LEU A 517 5.78 -1.11 -14.39
N ASP A 518 6.51 -1.96 -13.65
CA ASP A 518 7.88 -1.67 -13.22
C ASP A 518 8.85 -1.61 -14.42
N LEU A 519 8.66 -2.45 -15.44
CA LEU A 519 9.41 -2.38 -16.70
C LEU A 519 9.08 -1.10 -17.47
N GLU A 520 7.80 -0.74 -17.60
CA GLU A 520 7.37 0.51 -18.24
C GLU A 520 7.95 1.73 -17.52
N LYS A 521 7.88 1.75 -16.18
CA LYS A 521 8.51 2.79 -15.35
C LYS A 521 10.02 2.87 -15.58
N GLY A 522 10.69 1.73 -15.75
CA GLY A 522 12.10 1.68 -16.14
C GLY A 522 12.35 2.35 -17.48
N SER A 523 11.56 1.99 -18.51
CA SER A 523 11.68 2.57 -19.85
C SER A 523 11.42 4.08 -19.87
N LEU A 524 10.41 4.56 -19.13
CA LEU A 524 10.09 5.98 -19.01
C LEU A 524 11.20 6.74 -18.30
N LYS A 525 11.85 6.17 -17.29
CA LYS A 525 13.03 6.77 -16.65
C LYS A 525 14.20 6.92 -17.62
N SER A 526 14.50 5.89 -18.40
CA SER A 526 15.52 5.97 -19.44
C SER A 526 15.18 7.05 -20.46
N ARG A 527 13.91 7.14 -20.87
CA ARG A 527 13.46 8.17 -21.81
C ARG A 527 13.57 9.59 -21.25
N ILE A 528 13.29 9.77 -19.95
CA ILE A 528 13.49 11.07 -19.28
C ILE A 528 14.97 11.47 -19.31
N LEU A 529 15.87 10.54 -18.97
CA LEU A 529 17.32 10.81 -19.03
C LEU A 529 17.78 11.20 -20.44
N GLU A 530 17.31 10.48 -21.47
CA GLU A 530 17.61 10.84 -22.87
C GLU A 530 17.09 12.24 -23.24
N LEU A 531 15.91 12.61 -22.76
CA LEU A 531 15.34 13.94 -23.02
C LEU A 531 16.09 15.03 -22.26
N GLU A 532 16.55 14.75 -21.05
CA GLU A 532 17.41 15.65 -20.27
C GLU A 532 18.74 15.90 -20.99
N ASP A 533 19.41 14.84 -21.47
CA ASP A 533 20.65 14.94 -22.24
C ASP A 533 20.45 15.74 -23.55
N ASN A 534 19.35 15.50 -24.26
CA ASN A 534 19.01 16.25 -25.47
C ASN A 534 18.74 17.73 -25.18
N LEU A 535 18.09 18.04 -24.05
CA LEU A 535 17.82 19.40 -23.63
C LEU A 535 19.10 20.13 -23.22
N GLU A 536 20.04 19.43 -22.56
CA GLU A 536 21.39 19.93 -22.27
C GLU A 536 22.15 20.25 -23.57
N ALA A 537 22.10 19.34 -24.55
CA ALA A 537 22.73 19.52 -25.86
C ALA A 537 22.13 20.72 -26.62
N GLN A 538 20.80 20.89 -26.60
CA GLN A 538 20.14 22.04 -27.22
C GLN A 538 20.50 23.37 -26.54
N LYS A 539 20.58 23.40 -25.20
CA LYS A 539 21.05 24.59 -24.47
C LYS A 539 22.46 24.99 -24.89
N MET A 540 23.37 24.02 -25.01
CA MET A 540 24.75 24.28 -25.46
C MET A 540 24.79 24.80 -26.90
N ALA A 541 23.97 24.25 -27.80
CA ALA A 541 23.86 24.74 -29.17
C ALA A 541 23.34 26.18 -29.23
N LEU A 542 22.33 26.50 -28.41
CA LEU A 542 21.76 27.84 -28.32
C LEU A 542 22.79 28.85 -27.77
N LEU A 543 23.53 28.49 -26.72
CA LEU A 543 24.60 29.34 -26.18
C LEU A 543 25.69 29.62 -27.24
N ASN A 544 26.09 28.61 -28.01
CA ASN A 544 27.03 28.79 -29.11
C ASN A 544 26.49 29.71 -30.22
N SER A 545 25.19 29.61 -30.52
CA SER A 545 24.51 30.50 -31.45
C SER A 545 24.49 31.95 -30.93
N GLU A 546 24.18 32.17 -29.65
CA GLU A 546 24.19 33.49 -29.03
C GLU A 546 25.58 34.13 -29.06
N VAL A 547 26.63 33.36 -28.77
CA VAL A 547 28.02 33.83 -28.87
C VAL A 547 28.36 34.21 -30.31
N SER A 548 27.91 33.41 -31.28
CA SER A 548 28.13 33.70 -32.71
C SER A 548 27.37 34.94 -33.17
N GLN A 549 26.13 35.12 -32.69
CA GLN A 549 25.32 36.30 -32.96
C GLN A 549 25.97 37.56 -32.37
N LYS A 550 26.43 37.51 -31.12
CA LYS A 550 27.12 38.64 -30.49
C LYS A 550 28.38 39.04 -31.27
N ARG A 551 29.14 38.07 -31.77
CA ARG A 551 30.29 38.34 -32.66
C ARG A 551 29.88 39.01 -33.98
N LEU A 552 28.72 38.66 -34.54
CA LEU A 552 28.20 39.32 -35.73
C LEU A 552 27.78 40.76 -35.42
N GLU A 553 27.08 40.99 -34.32
CA GLU A 553 26.70 42.34 -33.85
C GLU A 553 27.93 43.23 -33.62
N ASP A 554 28.99 42.70 -32.99
CA ASP A 554 30.28 43.40 -32.83
C ASP A 554 30.92 43.72 -34.19
N ARG A 555 30.79 42.85 -35.20
CA ARG A 555 31.28 43.13 -36.56
C ARG A 555 30.43 44.16 -37.28
N ASP A 556 29.11 44.15 -37.11
CA ASP A 556 28.21 45.15 -37.71
C ASP A 556 28.44 46.54 -37.13
N THR A 557 28.65 46.65 -35.81
CA THR A 557 29.04 47.92 -35.18
C THR A 557 30.38 48.44 -35.71
N LEU A 558 31.36 47.55 -35.92
CA LEU A 558 32.62 47.91 -36.56
C LEU A 558 32.43 48.36 -38.01
N ILE A 559 31.61 47.67 -38.80
CA ILE A 559 31.30 48.07 -40.17
C ILE A 559 30.65 49.46 -40.20
N ASN A 560 29.71 49.74 -39.30
CA ASN A 560 29.06 51.04 -39.20
C ASN A 560 30.03 52.15 -38.82
N THR A 561 30.95 51.91 -37.88
CA THR A 561 31.99 52.89 -37.52
C THR A 561 32.95 53.17 -38.67
N LEU A 562 33.40 52.13 -39.38
CA LEU A 562 34.23 52.28 -40.58
C LEU A 562 33.48 53.01 -41.71
N HIS A 563 32.18 52.76 -41.87
CA HIS A 563 31.35 53.46 -42.85
C HIS A 563 31.23 54.95 -42.54
N ASN A 564 31.03 55.31 -41.26
CA ASN A 564 31.01 56.71 -40.83
C ASN A 564 32.36 57.39 -41.07
N GLN A 565 33.47 56.73 -40.70
CA GLN A 565 34.82 57.24 -40.99
C GLN A 565 35.08 57.44 -42.49
N LYS A 566 34.61 56.50 -43.31
CA LYS A 566 34.68 56.63 -44.77
C LYS A 566 33.91 57.87 -45.25
N ASN A 567 32.69 58.09 -44.75
CA ASN A 567 31.88 59.25 -45.11
C ASN A 567 32.54 60.57 -44.68
N ASP A 568 33.16 60.62 -43.49
CA ASP A 568 33.92 61.78 -43.03
C ASP A 568 35.11 62.07 -43.96
N LEU A 569 35.88 61.04 -44.34
CA LEU A 569 36.98 61.18 -45.30
C LEU A 569 36.51 61.59 -46.70
N GLU A 570 35.37 61.10 -47.18
CA GLU A 570 34.77 61.52 -48.45
C GLU A 570 34.35 63.00 -48.40
N ASN A 571 33.81 63.46 -47.25
CA ASN A 571 33.48 64.87 -47.03
C ASN A 571 34.74 65.75 -46.99
N ASP A 572 35.78 65.33 -46.29
CA ASP A 572 37.08 66.02 -46.24
C ASP A 572 37.70 66.09 -47.64
N LEU A 573 37.68 64.99 -48.40
CA LEU A 573 38.15 64.98 -49.78
C LEU A 573 37.38 65.99 -50.64
N LYS A 574 36.05 66.03 -50.52
CA LYS A 574 35.21 66.99 -51.25
C LYS A 574 35.53 68.43 -50.86
N THR A 575 35.72 68.73 -49.57
CA THR A 575 36.10 70.07 -49.13
C THR A 575 37.48 70.47 -49.65
N CYS A 576 38.48 69.58 -49.56
CA CYS A 576 39.80 69.79 -50.14
C CYS A 576 39.73 70.03 -51.66
N GLN A 577 38.89 69.29 -52.38
CA GLN A 577 38.70 69.47 -53.82
C GLN A 577 38.08 70.83 -54.14
N THR A 578 37.06 71.26 -53.39
CA THR A 578 36.49 72.61 -53.56
C THR A 578 37.50 73.72 -53.24
N HIS A 579 38.37 73.52 -52.24
CA HIS A 579 39.43 74.46 -51.92
C HIS A 579 40.48 74.53 -53.04
N LEU A 580 40.87 73.38 -53.61
CA LEU A 580 41.78 73.31 -54.73
C LEU A 580 41.21 74.00 -55.99
N ASP A 581 39.91 73.85 -56.25
CA ASP A 581 39.23 74.55 -57.35
C ASP A 581 39.22 76.07 -57.15
N LEU A 582 39.01 76.53 -55.91
CA LEU A 582 39.06 77.95 -55.56
C LEU A 582 40.46 78.52 -55.74
N GLU A 583 41.50 77.82 -55.26
CA GLU A 583 42.89 78.24 -55.46
C GLU A 583 43.29 78.21 -56.95
N SER A 584 42.83 77.22 -57.71
CA SER A 584 43.05 77.16 -59.16
C SER A 584 42.39 78.35 -59.87
N LYS A 585 41.17 78.74 -59.46
CA LYS A 585 40.50 79.94 -59.97
C LYS A 585 41.22 81.23 -59.57
N LYS A 586 41.72 81.34 -58.33
CA LYS A 586 42.53 82.48 -57.89
C LYS A 586 43.82 82.57 -58.70
N LEU A 587 44.51 81.46 -58.90
CA LEU A 587 45.73 81.40 -59.72
C LEU A 587 45.44 81.79 -61.16
N GLN A 588 44.31 81.33 -61.71
CA GLN A 588 43.87 81.72 -63.06
C GLN A 588 43.61 83.22 -63.17
N ARG A 589 42.94 83.84 -62.18
CA ARG A 589 42.76 85.30 -62.12
C ARG A 589 44.09 86.03 -62.02
N LEU A 590 45.01 85.58 -61.16
CA LEU A 590 46.34 86.18 -61.06
C LEU A 590 47.14 86.04 -62.37
N ARG A 591 46.98 84.93 -63.10
CA ARG A 591 47.57 84.76 -64.44
C ARG A 591 46.98 85.77 -65.43
N GLU A 592 45.66 85.98 -65.41
CA GLU A 592 44.98 86.98 -66.25
C GLU A 592 45.43 88.40 -65.90
N ASP A 593 45.49 88.76 -64.61
CA ASP A 593 45.98 90.04 -64.12
C ASP A 593 47.43 90.28 -64.53
N LEU A 594 48.30 89.26 -64.41
CA LEU A 594 49.68 89.34 -64.85
C LEU A 594 49.79 89.58 -66.36
N VAL A 595 48.95 88.92 -67.17
CA VAL A 595 48.88 89.15 -68.62
C VAL A 595 48.44 90.58 -68.92
N GLN A 596 47.42 91.09 -68.21
CA GLN A 596 46.97 92.48 -68.34
C GLN A 596 48.04 93.50 -67.92
N GLU A 597 48.78 93.26 -66.84
CA GLU A 597 49.88 94.13 -66.44
C GLU A 597 51.05 94.06 -67.42
N LYS A 598 51.36 92.88 -67.96
CA LYS A 598 52.35 92.76 -69.04
C LYS A 598 51.93 93.54 -70.28
N SER A 599 50.65 93.55 -70.66
CA SER A 599 50.17 94.35 -71.79
C SER A 599 50.22 95.86 -71.48
N LYS A 600 49.82 96.29 -70.28
CA LYS A 600 49.95 97.70 -69.85
C LYS A 600 51.41 98.17 -69.83
N ARG A 601 52.33 97.33 -69.34
CA ARG A 601 53.78 97.60 -69.40
C ARG A 601 54.25 97.73 -70.84
N ALA A 602 53.85 96.81 -71.72
CA ALA A 602 54.19 96.88 -73.14
C ALA A 602 53.66 98.18 -73.79
N ASP A 603 52.42 98.58 -73.48
CA ASP A 603 51.83 99.85 -73.95
C ASP A 603 52.61 101.07 -73.43
N LEU A 604 52.99 101.08 -72.14
CA LEU A 604 53.78 102.16 -71.54
C LEU A 604 55.17 102.24 -72.18
N VAL A 605 55.83 101.11 -72.38
CA VAL A 605 57.12 101.05 -73.07
C VAL A 605 56.97 101.53 -74.53
N GLY A 606 55.89 101.16 -75.20
CA GLY A 606 55.55 101.69 -76.53
C GLY A 606 55.42 103.22 -76.54
N ARG A 607 54.76 103.81 -75.53
CA ARG A 607 54.68 105.27 -75.37
C ARG A 607 56.04 105.90 -75.07
N LEU A 608 56.86 105.30 -74.20
CA LEU A 608 58.21 105.78 -73.87
C LEU A 608 59.11 105.77 -75.11
N ARG A 609 59.09 104.68 -75.89
CA ARG A 609 59.80 104.60 -77.18
C ARG A 609 59.38 105.75 -78.11
N SER A 610 58.07 105.99 -78.25
CA SER A 610 57.56 107.14 -79.03
C SER A 610 58.03 108.49 -78.49
N LEU A 611 58.05 108.68 -77.17
CA LEU A 611 58.50 109.90 -76.51
C LEU A 611 60.00 110.13 -76.72
N CYS A 612 60.83 109.09 -76.55
CA CYS A 612 62.25 109.12 -76.85
C CYS A 612 62.50 109.48 -78.33
N THR A 613 61.76 108.90 -79.28
CA THR A 613 61.84 109.29 -80.70
C THR A 613 61.51 110.77 -80.91
N THR A 614 60.48 111.30 -80.23
CA THR A 614 60.15 112.74 -80.33
C THR A 614 61.21 113.65 -79.69
N LEU A 615 61.85 113.21 -78.60
CA LEU A 615 62.95 113.95 -77.97
C LEU A 615 64.21 113.90 -78.82
N SER A 616 64.50 112.79 -79.51
CA SER A 616 65.57 112.70 -80.52
C SER A 616 65.41 113.72 -81.63
N LEU A 617 64.19 113.91 -82.12
CA LEU A 617 63.88 114.91 -83.15
C LEU A 617 64.08 116.36 -82.67
N ASN A 618 64.06 116.61 -81.35
CA ASN A 618 64.21 117.93 -80.75
C ASN A 618 65.64 118.23 -80.23
N GLY A 619 66.65 117.45 -80.64
CA GLY A 619 68.07 117.72 -80.34
C GLY A 619 68.61 117.09 -79.05
N ALA A 620 67.87 116.18 -78.42
CA ALA A 620 68.40 115.31 -77.36
C ALA A 620 68.95 114.00 -77.97
N HIS A 621 70.10 113.51 -77.52
CA HIS A 621 70.71 112.32 -78.12
C HIS A 621 70.14 111.02 -77.51
N PHE A 622 69.00 110.54 -78.00
CA PHE A 622 68.51 109.18 -77.72
C PHE A 622 68.67 108.31 -78.96
N ASP A 623 69.44 107.23 -78.85
CA ASP A 623 69.63 106.24 -79.93
C ASP A 623 68.59 105.12 -79.75
N VAL A 624 67.40 105.32 -80.34
CA VAL A 624 66.21 104.49 -80.05
C VAL A 624 66.12 103.24 -80.94
N GLU A 625 66.91 103.16 -82.00
CA GLU A 625 66.92 102.02 -82.93
C GLU A 625 67.82 100.88 -82.41
N GLY A 626 67.19 99.77 -82.00
CA GLY A 626 67.90 98.51 -81.67
C GLY A 626 68.07 98.20 -80.17
N MET A 627 67.67 99.08 -79.26
CA MET A 627 67.68 98.81 -77.80
C MET A 627 66.50 97.94 -77.37
N ASP A 628 66.74 96.95 -76.49
CA ASP A 628 65.67 96.22 -75.82
C ASP A 628 64.95 97.10 -74.77
N ASP A 629 63.76 96.68 -74.32
CA ASP A 629 62.94 97.47 -73.39
C ASP A 629 63.64 97.76 -72.05
N GLU A 630 64.48 96.85 -71.58
CA GLU A 630 65.23 96.93 -70.33
C GLU A 630 66.46 97.85 -70.48
N GLN A 631 67.16 97.77 -71.60
CA GLN A 631 68.25 98.66 -71.99
C GLN A 631 67.78 100.10 -72.17
N LEU A 632 66.59 100.30 -72.74
CA LEU A 632 65.98 101.62 -72.90
C LEU A 632 65.66 102.24 -71.52
N ILE A 633 65.03 101.47 -70.62
CA ILE A 633 64.73 101.92 -69.26
C ILE A 633 66.03 102.24 -68.50
N ASN A 634 67.03 101.35 -68.55
CA ASN A 634 68.31 101.58 -67.90
C ASN A 634 69.04 102.82 -68.45
N SER A 635 68.94 103.11 -69.75
CA SER A 635 69.51 104.33 -70.33
C SER A 635 68.83 105.61 -69.83
N ILE A 636 67.49 105.58 -69.68
CA ILE A 636 66.73 106.68 -69.06
C ILE A 636 67.14 106.84 -67.60
N ASP A 637 67.24 105.75 -66.85
CA ASP A 637 67.67 105.74 -65.45
C ASP A 637 69.09 106.25 -65.29
N ASP A 638 70.03 105.88 -66.16
CA ASP A 638 71.42 106.38 -66.13
C ASP A 638 71.49 107.89 -66.38
N ILE A 639 70.69 108.42 -67.32
CA ILE A 639 70.61 109.87 -67.55
C ILE A 639 70.03 110.59 -66.32
N MET A 640 68.94 110.07 -65.76
CA MET A 640 68.32 110.63 -64.54
C MET A 640 69.25 110.55 -63.33
N MET A 641 69.95 109.43 -63.17
CA MET A 641 70.80 109.18 -62.01
C MET A 641 72.11 109.96 -62.09
N ASN A 642 72.68 110.15 -63.29
CA ASN A 642 73.80 111.08 -63.48
C ASN A 642 73.43 112.53 -63.13
N ALA A 643 72.22 112.97 -63.47
CA ALA A 643 71.71 114.29 -63.06
C ALA A 643 71.54 114.40 -61.53
N LEU A 644 71.03 113.36 -60.85
CA LEU A 644 70.86 113.33 -59.40
C LEU A 644 72.19 113.21 -58.62
N VAL A 645 73.18 112.49 -59.15
CA VAL A 645 74.51 112.34 -58.53
C VAL A 645 75.31 113.64 -58.58
N ALA A 646 75.19 114.43 -59.66
CA ALA A 646 75.79 115.76 -59.73
C ALA A 646 75.27 116.69 -58.62
N VAL A 647 73.96 116.67 -58.37
CA VAL A 647 73.32 117.46 -57.30
C VAL A 647 73.73 116.98 -55.90
N LYS A 648 73.98 115.68 -55.70
CA LYS A 648 74.40 115.14 -54.39
C LYS A 648 75.85 115.46 -54.01
N ARG A 649 76.78 115.52 -54.97
CA ARG A 649 78.20 115.82 -54.69
C ARG A 649 78.41 117.23 -54.14
N GLU A 650 77.65 118.21 -54.62
CA GLU A 650 77.73 119.60 -54.13
C GLU A 650 77.25 119.76 -52.68
N ARG A 651 76.35 118.87 -52.22
CA ARG A 651 75.77 118.91 -50.87
C ARG A 651 76.68 118.31 -49.80
N ASP A 652 77.46 117.28 -50.15
CA ASP A 652 78.22 116.51 -49.16
C ASP A 652 79.54 117.21 -48.74
N ASP A 653 80.11 118.11 -49.57
CA ASP A 653 81.29 118.93 -49.21
C ASP A 653 81.00 119.95 -48.09
N LEU A 654 79.76 120.45 -47.97
CA LEU A 654 79.34 121.33 -46.87
C LEU A 654 79.13 120.57 -45.54
N ARG A 655 78.95 119.25 -45.58
CA ARG A 655 78.64 118.43 -44.39
C ARG A 655 79.87 118.10 -43.55
N ILE A 656 81.07 118.12 -44.14
CA ILE A 656 82.32 117.70 -43.48
C ILE A 656 82.83 118.74 -42.47
N GLN A 657 82.44 120.01 -42.58
CA GLN A 657 82.83 121.07 -41.62
C GLN A 657 82.01 121.03 -40.31
N GLY A 658 80.82 120.39 -40.29
CA GLY A 658 79.93 120.30 -39.12
C GLY A 658 80.22 119.14 -38.16
N ASN A 659 80.94 118.10 -38.61
CA ASN A 659 81.13 116.87 -37.82
C ASN A 659 82.25 116.97 -36.75
N GLN A 660 82.98 118.08 -36.66
CA GLN A 660 83.95 118.34 -35.59
C GLN A 660 83.25 118.68 -34.25
N GLN A 661 81.97 119.11 -34.27
CA GLN A 661 81.16 119.41 -33.07
C GLN A 661 80.35 118.21 -32.53
N ILE A 662 80.27 117.10 -33.28
CA ILE A 662 79.50 115.91 -32.88
C ILE A 662 80.31 114.99 -31.93
N ALA A 663 81.63 115.22 -31.79
CA ALA A 663 82.46 114.52 -30.82
C ALA A 663 82.04 114.77 -29.35
N GLU A 664 81.39 115.91 -29.06
CA GLU A 664 80.85 116.24 -27.73
C GLU A 664 79.53 115.49 -27.42
N LEU A 665 78.84 114.93 -28.43
CA LEU A 665 77.65 114.09 -28.23
C LEU A 665 78.00 112.62 -27.96
N SER A 666 79.29 112.22 -28.05
CA SER A 666 79.74 110.91 -27.56
C SER A 666 79.61 110.77 -26.03
N ASP A 667 79.45 111.87 -25.29
CA ASP A 667 79.17 111.83 -23.86
C ASP A 667 77.70 111.46 -23.54
N LEU A 668 76.77 111.62 -24.47
CA LEU A 668 75.38 111.11 -24.36
C LEU A 668 75.27 109.61 -24.66
N LYS A 669 76.33 109.00 -25.23
CA LYS A 669 76.47 107.54 -25.34
C LYS A 669 76.57 106.87 -23.96
N ARG A 670 76.92 107.63 -22.91
CA ARG A 670 76.90 107.20 -21.50
C ARG A 670 75.48 107.04 -20.93
N ASP A 671 74.46 107.67 -21.52
CA ASP A 671 73.07 107.47 -21.10
C ASP A 671 72.42 106.22 -21.72
N ILE A 672 73.01 105.66 -22.78
CA ILE A 672 72.68 104.32 -23.28
C ILE A 672 73.12 103.22 -22.28
N GLU A 673 74.06 103.54 -21.39
CA GLU A 673 74.53 102.63 -20.33
C GLU A 673 73.54 102.53 -19.14
N LYS A 674 72.55 103.43 -19.03
CA LYS A 674 71.45 103.34 -18.05
C LYS A 674 70.27 102.47 -18.51
N LEU A 675 70.18 102.14 -19.80
CA LEU A 675 69.20 101.17 -20.32
C LEU A 675 69.64 99.71 -20.11
N ARG A 676 70.89 99.47 -19.67
CA ARG A 676 71.40 98.15 -19.24
C ARG A 676 71.09 97.75 -17.80
N ARG A 677 70.32 98.57 -17.05
CA ARG A 677 69.84 98.25 -15.68
C ARG A 677 68.36 97.83 -15.63
N SER A 678 67.90 97.09 -16.63
CA SER A 678 66.58 96.42 -16.61
C SER A 678 66.65 94.92 -16.94
N GLU A 679 67.85 94.34 -16.94
CA GLU A 679 68.11 92.90 -17.10
C GLU A 679 68.67 92.25 -15.82
N SER A 680 68.28 92.78 -14.65
CA SER A 680 68.67 92.28 -13.33
C SER A 680 67.45 92.08 -12.42
N ALA A 681 66.42 91.39 -12.95
CA ALA A 681 65.20 91.02 -12.21
C ALA A 681 64.63 89.63 -12.62
N SER A 682 65.47 88.70 -13.10
CA SER A 682 65.07 87.30 -13.34
C SER A 682 66.05 86.26 -12.77
N LEU A 683 66.89 86.65 -11.81
CA LEU A 683 67.89 85.78 -11.16
C LEU A 683 67.64 85.59 -9.65
N ASN A 684 66.42 85.82 -9.16
CA ASN A 684 66.03 85.57 -7.75
C ASN A 684 64.91 84.53 -7.56
N GLU A 685 64.31 83.96 -8.62
CA GLU A 685 63.34 82.84 -8.48
C GLU A 685 64.00 81.44 -8.49
N SER A 686 65.27 81.35 -8.88
CA SER A 686 66.01 80.08 -8.95
C SER A 686 66.52 79.60 -7.59
N ASP A 687 66.79 80.50 -6.64
CA ASP A 687 67.50 80.18 -5.39
C ASP A 687 66.58 79.74 -4.24
N ASP A 688 65.29 80.07 -4.31
CA ASP A 688 64.29 79.64 -3.33
C ASP A 688 63.76 78.23 -3.65
N ARG A 689 63.63 77.88 -4.93
CA ARG A 689 63.23 76.54 -5.38
C ARG A 689 64.26 75.46 -5.05
N VAL A 690 65.54 75.79 -5.10
CA VAL A 690 66.64 74.86 -4.76
C VAL A 690 66.71 74.60 -3.25
N ARG A 691 66.44 75.60 -2.40
CA ARG A 691 66.40 75.43 -0.93
C ARG A 691 65.19 74.62 -0.46
N GLU A 692 64.07 74.67 -1.17
CA GLU A 692 62.88 73.88 -0.87
C GLU A 692 63.06 72.40 -1.23
N LEU A 693 63.58 72.11 -2.42
CA LEU A 693 63.89 70.74 -2.88
C LEU A 693 64.96 70.04 -2.03
N THR A 694 65.87 70.79 -1.41
CA THR A 694 66.92 70.24 -0.52
C THR A 694 66.34 69.81 0.84
N ARG A 695 65.36 70.56 1.38
CA ARG A 695 64.64 70.19 2.61
C ARG A 695 63.74 68.96 2.41
N GLU A 696 63.05 68.89 1.27
CA GLU A 696 62.22 67.74 0.92
C GLU A 696 63.05 66.46 0.73
N ASN A 697 64.23 66.55 0.11
CA ASN A 697 65.13 65.41 -0.04
C ASN A 697 65.68 64.88 1.30
N MET A 698 65.90 65.75 2.27
CA MET A 698 66.36 65.34 3.61
C MET A 698 65.24 64.60 4.37
N HIS A 699 64.01 65.13 4.30
CA HIS A 699 62.85 64.53 4.94
C HIS A 699 62.47 63.17 4.29
N ALA A 700 62.62 63.05 2.97
CA ALA A 700 62.45 61.79 2.26
C ALA A 700 63.50 60.73 2.66
N LYS A 701 64.76 61.13 2.86
CA LYS A 701 65.82 60.22 3.34
C LYS A 701 65.58 59.74 4.77
N GLU A 702 65.11 60.60 5.67
CA GLU A 702 64.74 60.21 7.04
C GLU A 702 63.54 59.26 7.06
N GLN A 703 62.54 59.48 6.21
CA GLN A 703 61.41 58.55 6.07
C GLN A 703 61.84 57.19 5.50
N VAL A 704 62.75 57.17 4.52
CA VAL A 704 63.30 55.92 3.96
C VAL A 704 64.14 55.17 5.02
N PHE A 705 64.92 55.87 5.84
CA PHE A 705 65.69 55.25 6.91
C PHE A 705 64.79 54.62 7.98
N MET A 706 63.73 55.32 8.42
CA MET A 706 62.75 54.79 9.36
C MET A 706 61.97 53.60 8.81
N LEU A 707 61.65 53.61 7.50
CA LEU A 707 61.00 52.49 6.82
C LEU A 707 61.95 51.29 6.67
N GLN A 708 63.24 51.52 6.39
CA GLN A 708 64.25 50.45 6.32
C GLN A 708 64.50 49.82 7.69
N GLU A 709 64.53 50.60 8.77
CA GLU A 709 64.68 50.09 10.13
C GLU A 709 63.45 49.28 10.55
N LYS A 710 62.23 49.76 10.25
CA LYS A 710 60.98 48.99 10.44
C LYS A 710 60.96 47.70 9.64
N LEU A 711 61.48 47.70 8.41
CA LEU A 711 61.55 46.51 7.57
C LEU A 711 62.57 45.49 8.12
N ARG A 712 63.64 45.97 8.78
CA ARG A 712 64.62 45.13 9.47
C ARG A 712 64.03 44.49 10.72
N GLU A 713 63.27 45.26 11.52
CA GLU A 713 62.56 44.75 12.71
C GLU A 713 61.48 43.72 12.34
N LEU A 714 60.65 44.02 11.33
CA LEU A 714 59.64 43.07 10.81
C LEU A 714 60.27 41.78 10.26
N ASN A 715 61.43 41.86 9.60
CA ASN A 715 62.14 40.67 9.13
C ASN A 715 62.73 39.84 10.29
N LEU A 716 63.21 40.49 11.34
CA LEU A 716 63.70 39.79 12.53
C LEU A 716 62.53 39.10 13.27
N GLU A 717 61.39 39.77 13.36
CA GLU A 717 60.17 39.25 13.97
C GLU A 717 59.54 38.13 13.13
N LEU A 718 59.57 38.23 11.80
CA LEU A 718 59.20 37.12 10.91
C LEU A 718 60.16 35.93 11.08
N SER A 719 61.45 36.16 11.28
CA SER A 719 62.41 35.07 11.51
C SER A 719 62.19 34.37 12.85
N THR A 720 61.88 35.12 13.92
CA THR A 720 61.54 34.51 15.22
C THR A 720 60.21 33.79 15.17
N LYS A 721 59.19 34.39 14.54
CA LYS A 721 57.90 33.74 14.31
C LYS A 721 58.01 32.49 13.45
N ASN A 722 58.86 32.48 12.43
CA ASN A 722 59.12 31.28 11.63
C ASN A 722 59.80 30.17 12.45
N LYS A 723 60.74 30.51 13.35
CA LYS A 723 61.33 29.53 14.27
C LYS A 723 60.32 29.00 15.28
N GLU A 724 59.44 29.85 15.81
CA GLU A 724 58.32 29.44 16.68
C GLU A 724 57.35 28.52 15.92
N ILE A 725 57.06 28.81 14.65
CA ILE A 725 56.24 27.97 13.78
C ILE A 725 56.93 26.63 13.49
N GLU A 726 58.24 26.59 13.27
CA GLU A 726 58.96 25.32 13.09
C GLU A 726 58.97 24.46 14.36
N ILE A 727 59.16 25.08 15.54
CA ILE A 727 59.07 24.37 16.82
C ILE A 727 57.63 23.88 17.07
N ALA A 728 56.61 24.68 16.73
CA ALA A 728 55.22 24.25 16.81
C ALA A 728 54.90 23.13 15.80
N LYS A 729 55.45 23.18 14.59
CA LYS A 729 55.32 22.11 13.59
C LYS A 729 55.99 20.82 14.04
N ALA A 730 57.19 20.88 14.62
CA ALA A 730 57.87 19.72 15.18
C ALA A 730 57.08 19.10 16.34
N SER A 731 56.52 19.93 17.24
CA SER A 731 55.64 19.47 18.32
C SER A 731 54.33 18.85 17.80
N ILE A 732 53.76 19.41 16.73
CA ILE A 732 52.58 18.86 16.03
C ILE A 732 52.94 17.53 15.35
N GLU A 733 54.10 17.41 14.71
CA GLU A 733 54.56 16.16 14.09
C GLU A 733 54.83 15.06 15.12
N ASP A 734 55.35 15.40 16.31
CA ASP A 734 55.54 14.44 17.40
C ASP A 734 54.22 14.02 18.05
N LEU A 735 53.26 14.93 18.19
CA LEU A 735 51.87 14.61 18.57
C LEU A 735 51.16 13.75 17.51
N ASN A 736 51.45 13.97 16.23
CA ASN A 736 50.88 13.21 15.14
C ASN A 736 51.51 11.81 15.05
N ARG A 737 52.81 11.66 15.29
CA ARG A 737 53.49 10.35 15.43
C ARG A 737 52.89 9.53 16.59
N ASN A 738 52.61 10.14 17.73
CA ASN A 738 51.93 9.47 18.85
C ASN A 738 50.45 9.13 18.54
N SER A 739 49.79 9.91 17.67
CA SER A 739 48.42 9.63 17.20
C SER A 739 48.36 8.52 16.13
N THR A 740 49.45 8.29 15.38
CA THR A 740 49.54 7.20 14.39
C THR A 740 49.82 5.82 14.98
N ALA A 741 50.19 5.73 16.26
CA ALA A 741 50.37 4.45 16.96
C ALA A 741 49.04 3.77 17.36
N SER A 742 47.88 4.41 17.14
CA SER A 742 46.55 3.88 17.51
C SER A 742 45.59 3.84 16.31
N GLY A 743 46.00 3.15 15.26
CA GLY A 743 45.17 2.93 14.06
C GLY A 743 43.80 2.27 14.30
N SER A 744 43.61 1.55 15.42
CA SER A 744 42.29 1.03 15.79
C SER A 744 41.36 2.10 16.38
N SER A 745 41.90 3.06 17.14
CA SER A 745 41.14 4.14 17.79
C SER A 745 40.64 5.17 16.78
N ASN A 746 41.47 5.56 15.80
CA ASN A 746 41.06 6.52 14.77
C ASN A 746 39.96 5.98 13.84
N ALA A 747 39.98 4.69 13.54
CA ALA A 747 38.92 4.05 12.76
C ALA A 747 37.59 3.98 13.55
N GLU A 748 37.66 3.80 14.87
CA GLU A 748 36.49 3.77 15.74
C GLU A 748 35.93 5.17 15.99
N ILE A 749 36.78 6.19 16.16
CA ILE A 749 36.39 7.60 16.25
C ILE A 749 35.72 8.06 14.93
N ALA A 750 36.25 7.68 13.76
CA ALA A 750 35.62 7.99 12.48
C ALA A 750 34.24 7.33 12.34
N ARG A 751 34.09 6.07 12.76
CA ARG A 751 32.80 5.38 12.79
C ARG A 751 31.80 6.04 13.74
N LEU A 752 32.24 6.40 14.94
CA LEU A 752 31.40 7.10 15.92
C LEU A 752 31.03 8.51 15.46
N GLN A 753 31.92 9.23 14.77
CA GLN A 753 31.61 10.54 14.19
C GLN A 753 30.59 10.45 13.05
N VAL A 754 30.67 9.43 12.19
CA VAL A 754 29.66 9.19 11.15
C VAL A 754 28.33 8.79 11.80
N SER A 755 28.35 7.93 12.81
CA SER A 755 27.14 7.55 13.55
C SER A 755 26.48 8.74 14.25
N LEU A 756 27.28 9.63 14.87
CA LEU A 756 26.80 10.84 15.53
C LEU A 756 26.20 11.81 14.50
N ARG A 757 26.87 11.99 13.35
CA ARG A 757 26.37 12.84 12.26
C ARG A 757 25.06 12.31 11.67
N ASN A 758 24.95 10.99 11.49
CA ASN A 758 23.72 10.36 11.03
C ASN A 758 22.58 10.54 12.04
N SER A 759 22.87 10.37 13.33
CA SER A 759 21.88 10.61 14.39
C SER A 759 21.44 12.07 14.46
N GLN A 760 22.35 13.02 14.23
CA GLN A 760 22.03 14.45 14.21
C GLN A 760 21.12 14.81 13.03
N ILE A 761 21.44 14.29 11.83
CA ILE A 761 20.60 14.47 10.64
C ILE A 761 19.20 13.89 10.87
N GLN A 762 19.11 12.73 11.53
CA GLN A 762 17.83 12.11 11.87
C GLN A 762 17.04 12.95 12.89
N GLU A 763 17.70 13.51 13.90
CA GLU A 763 17.07 14.42 14.86
C GLU A 763 16.53 15.69 14.19
N ASP A 764 17.30 16.27 13.26
CA ASP A 764 16.91 17.49 12.53
C ASP A 764 15.73 17.21 11.56
N LEU A 765 15.70 16.04 10.92
CA LEU A 765 14.56 15.57 10.12
C LEU A 765 13.30 15.45 10.98
N VAL A 766 13.39 14.81 12.15
CA VAL A 766 12.26 14.66 13.08
C VAL A 766 11.80 16.03 13.59
N LYS A 767 12.70 16.96 13.88
CA LYS A 767 12.35 18.34 14.26
C LYS A 767 11.61 19.06 13.13
N GLN A 768 12.06 18.91 11.88
CA GLN A 768 11.41 19.50 10.72
C GLN A 768 10.02 18.89 10.48
N GLU A 769 9.87 17.59 10.62
CA GLU A 769 8.58 16.90 10.53
C GLU A 769 7.62 17.36 11.65
N ASN A 770 8.09 17.44 12.90
CA ASN A 770 7.27 17.95 14.01
C ASN A 770 6.83 19.40 13.78
N GLN A 771 7.70 20.24 13.20
CA GLN A 771 7.33 21.61 12.84
C GLN A 771 6.27 21.66 11.74
N LYS A 772 6.39 20.82 10.70
CA LYS A 772 5.37 20.69 9.64
C LYS A 772 4.03 20.21 10.20
N MET A 773 4.05 19.16 11.03
CA MET A 773 2.86 18.65 11.73
C MET A 773 2.21 19.74 12.60
N GLY A 774 3.00 20.56 13.28
CA GLY A 774 2.49 21.69 14.06
C GLY A 774 1.75 22.73 13.21
N VAL A 775 2.27 23.05 12.02
CA VAL A 775 1.61 23.97 11.06
C VAL A 775 0.33 23.34 10.52
N GLU A 776 0.36 22.07 10.13
CA GLU A 776 -0.83 21.35 9.65
C GLU A 776 -1.95 21.29 10.70
N ILE A 777 -1.61 21.01 11.96
CA ILE A 777 -2.58 21.03 13.07
C ILE A 777 -3.19 22.44 13.23
N GLN A 778 -2.38 23.50 13.14
CA GLN A 778 -2.86 24.86 13.26
C GLN A 778 -3.82 25.23 12.12
N ASP A 779 -3.53 24.80 10.89
CA ASP A 779 -4.39 25.07 9.75
C ASP A 779 -5.69 24.25 9.81
N VAL A 780 -5.65 22.99 10.26
CA VAL A 780 -6.86 22.20 10.54
C VAL A 780 -7.71 22.86 11.62
N GLN A 781 -7.11 23.39 12.70
CA GLN A 781 -7.84 24.13 13.73
C GLN A 781 -8.50 25.39 13.18
N LYS A 782 -7.82 26.15 12.31
CA LYS A 782 -8.42 27.33 11.64
C LYS A 782 -9.59 26.92 10.74
N GLN A 783 -9.45 25.85 9.97
CA GLN A 783 -10.54 25.34 9.13
C GLN A 783 -11.73 24.87 9.96
N LEU A 784 -11.50 24.21 11.10
CA LEU A 784 -12.55 23.77 12.00
C LEU A 784 -13.29 24.95 12.63
N LYS A 785 -12.55 26.01 13.01
CA LYS A 785 -13.16 27.27 13.49
C LYS A 785 -14.02 27.93 12.42
N LYS A 786 -13.55 27.97 11.17
CA LYS A 786 -14.31 28.52 10.04
C LYS A 786 -15.58 27.72 9.78
N LYS A 787 -15.49 26.39 9.74
CA LYS A 787 -16.66 25.52 9.58
C LYS A 787 -17.67 25.67 10.72
N GLY A 788 -17.20 25.91 11.95
CA GLY A 788 -18.06 26.26 13.08
C GLY A 788 -18.85 27.54 12.85
N GLN A 789 -18.17 28.61 12.37
CA GLN A 789 -18.83 29.86 12.02
C GLN A 789 -19.85 29.68 10.88
N ASP A 790 -19.49 28.93 9.83
CA ASP A 790 -20.38 28.63 8.71
C ASP A 790 -21.64 27.86 9.19
N LEU A 791 -21.48 26.96 10.19
CA LEU A 791 -22.60 26.21 10.79
C LEU A 791 -23.51 27.13 11.60
N ASP A 792 -22.94 28.01 12.42
CA ASP A 792 -23.69 28.99 13.22
C ASP A 792 -24.48 29.96 12.32
N GLU A 793 -23.88 30.39 11.20
CA GLU A 793 -24.53 31.21 10.18
C GLU A 793 -25.69 30.46 9.51
N LEU A 794 -25.49 29.18 9.17
CA LEU A 794 -26.52 28.34 8.57
C LEU A 794 -27.69 28.08 9.55
N GLU A 795 -27.40 27.86 10.83
CA GLU A 795 -28.41 27.71 11.87
C GLU A 795 -29.24 29.00 12.04
N SER A 796 -28.58 30.16 12.01
CA SER A 796 -29.24 31.47 12.04
C SER A 796 -30.15 31.68 10.83
N MET A 797 -29.70 31.32 9.62
CA MET A 797 -30.52 31.37 8.41
C MET A 797 -31.71 30.41 8.51
N HIS A 798 -31.51 29.19 9.01
CA HIS A 798 -32.59 28.22 9.19
C HIS A 798 -33.65 28.73 10.15
N LYS A 799 -33.24 29.33 11.26
CA LYS A 799 -34.15 29.96 12.24
C LYS A 799 -34.97 31.09 11.62
N THR A 800 -34.34 31.90 10.77
CA THR A 800 -35.04 32.98 10.04
C THR A 800 -36.06 32.41 9.06
N LEU A 801 -35.70 31.36 8.31
CA LEU A 801 -36.60 30.70 7.38
C LEU A 801 -37.81 30.05 8.08
N LEU A 802 -37.61 29.48 9.27
CA LEU A 802 -38.71 28.96 10.09
C LEU A 802 -39.67 30.06 10.55
N MET A 803 -39.15 31.25 10.88
CA MET A 803 -39.99 32.40 11.21
C MET A 803 -40.79 32.86 9.99
N ASP A 804 -40.17 32.93 8.81
CA ASP A 804 -40.85 33.30 7.56
C ASP A 804 -41.90 32.26 7.17
N HIS A 805 -41.60 30.97 7.31
CA HIS A 805 -42.57 29.89 7.08
C HIS A 805 -43.78 30.02 8.02
N SER A 806 -43.54 30.29 9.31
CA SER A 806 -44.60 30.51 10.29
C SER A 806 -45.48 31.72 9.92
N ARG A 807 -44.86 32.80 9.46
CA ARG A 807 -45.56 34.01 8.99
C ARG A 807 -46.37 33.74 7.73
N LEU A 808 -45.82 33.00 6.77
CA LEU A 808 -46.52 32.63 5.55
C LEU A 808 -47.71 31.71 5.83
N GLN A 809 -47.56 30.77 6.78
CA GLN A 809 -48.66 29.92 7.23
C GLN A 809 -49.78 30.74 7.88
N GLN A 810 -49.45 31.75 8.69
CA GLN A 810 -50.44 32.67 9.24
C GLN A 810 -51.19 33.43 8.13
N LEU A 811 -50.47 33.93 7.12
CA LEU A 811 -51.09 34.61 5.99
C LEU A 811 -52.00 33.68 5.17
N HIS A 812 -51.56 32.44 4.95
CA HIS A 812 -52.35 31.41 4.27
C HIS A 812 -53.65 31.10 5.04
N ASN A 813 -53.57 30.95 6.36
CA ASN A 813 -54.74 30.72 7.20
C ASN A 813 -55.72 31.92 7.14
N LEU A 814 -55.22 33.16 7.15
CA LEU A 814 -56.04 34.36 6.99
C LEU A 814 -56.73 34.40 5.63
N LEU A 815 -55.99 34.21 4.55
CA LEU A 815 -56.55 34.19 3.19
C LEU A 815 -57.59 33.07 3.00
N THR A 816 -57.36 31.92 3.61
CA THR A 816 -58.31 30.79 3.58
C THR A 816 -59.61 31.18 4.28
N ARG A 817 -59.52 31.82 5.46
CA ARG A 817 -60.68 32.33 6.18
C ARG A 817 -61.44 33.37 5.36
N ASP A 818 -60.72 34.34 4.78
CA ASP A 818 -61.33 35.40 3.97
C ASP A 818 -62.01 34.81 2.72
N TYR A 819 -61.42 33.78 2.10
CA TYR A 819 -62.02 33.04 0.99
C TYR A 819 -63.30 32.30 1.41
N ASP A 820 -63.28 31.61 2.55
CA ASP A 820 -64.46 30.90 3.07
C ASP A 820 -65.60 31.87 3.43
N GLU A 821 -65.27 33.04 3.99
CA GLU A 821 -66.22 34.12 4.24
C GLU A 821 -66.84 34.63 2.93
N ALA A 822 -66.02 34.97 1.93
CA ALA A 822 -66.49 35.42 0.61
C ALA A 822 -67.35 34.34 -0.09
N LYS A 823 -66.99 33.07 0.06
CA LYS A 823 -67.76 31.93 -0.47
C LYS A 823 -69.12 31.83 0.21
N LYS A 824 -69.18 32.03 1.53
CA LYS A 824 -70.42 32.05 2.31
C LYS A 824 -71.30 33.22 1.88
N GLU A 825 -70.75 34.43 1.77
CA GLU A 825 -71.49 35.60 1.27
C GLU A 825 -72.02 35.38 -0.16
N SER A 826 -71.22 34.78 -1.04
CA SER A 826 -71.64 34.42 -2.40
C SER A 826 -72.78 33.40 -2.40
N MET A 827 -72.74 32.43 -1.48
CA MET A 827 -73.82 31.45 -1.29
C MET A 827 -75.10 32.13 -0.78
N ASP A 828 -74.98 33.01 0.22
CA ASP A 828 -76.09 33.78 0.77
C ASP A 828 -76.70 34.71 -0.29
N LEU A 829 -75.88 35.36 -1.12
CA LEU A 829 -76.33 36.16 -2.27
C LEU A 829 -77.05 35.29 -3.30
N ARG A 830 -76.51 34.12 -3.67
CA ARG A 830 -77.19 33.17 -4.56
C ARG A 830 -78.54 32.74 -4.01
N GLN A 831 -78.62 32.47 -2.70
CA GLN A 831 -79.86 32.07 -2.06
C GLN A 831 -80.87 33.23 -2.01
N LYS A 832 -80.41 34.46 -1.74
CA LYS A 832 -81.24 35.67 -1.87
C LYS A 832 -81.78 35.85 -3.29
N VAL A 833 -80.93 35.67 -4.32
CA VAL A 833 -81.34 35.71 -5.74
C VAL A 833 -82.38 34.62 -6.06
N GLN A 834 -82.18 33.40 -5.56
CA GLN A 834 -83.10 32.29 -5.77
C GLN A 834 -84.47 32.50 -5.10
N ASN A 835 -84.48 33.24 -3.98
CA ASN A 835 -85.69 33.56 -3.22
C ASN A 835 -86.42 34.82 -3.73
N ILE A 836 -85.95 35.47 -4.80
CA ILE A 836 -86.69 36.56 -5.44
C ILE A 836 -87.96 35.99 -6.08
N PRO A 837 -89.16 36.47 -5.71
CA PRO A 837 -90.42 36.00 -6.29
C PRO A 837 -90.40 36.11 -7.81
N ARG A 838 -90.84 35.07 -8.53
CA ARG A 838 -90.78 35.00 -10.02
C ARG A 838 -91.32 36.25 -10.72
N GLN A 839 -92.34 36.91 -10.18
CA GLN A 839 -92.88 38.16 -10.73
C GLN A 839 -91.87 39.32 -10.70
N GLN A 840 -91.06 39.40 -9.65
CA GLN A 840 -90.04 40.43 -9.47
C GLN A 840 -88.77 40.13 -10.28
N ALA A 841 -88.40 38.85 -10.43
CA ALA A 841 -87.31 38.42 -11.32
C ALA A 841 -87.62 38.67 -12.81
N VAL A 842 -88.88 38.49 -13.23
CA VAL A 842 -89.31 38.85 -14.59
C VAL A 842 -89.25 40.36 -14.80
N PHE A 843 -89.66 41.16 -13.81
CA PHE A 843 -89.58 42.63 -13.89
C PHE A 843 -88.13 43.13 -13.96
N MET A 844 -87.22 42.53 -13.18
CA MET A 844 -85.80 42.89 -13.25
C MET A 844 -85.14 42.43 -14.55
N ASN A 845 -85.43 41.23 -15.05
CA ASN A 845 -84.93 40.78 -16.35
C ASN A 845 -85.51 41.57 -17.53
N ALA A 846 -86.74 42.06 -17.40
CA ALA A 846 -87.32 43.00 -18.36
C ALA A 846 -86.60 44.34 -18.31
N ASN A 847 -86.34 44.90 -17.12
CA ASN A 847 -85.55 46.12 -16.97
C ASN A 847 -84.10 45.96 -17.45
N ILE A 848 -83.46 44.81 -17.22
CA ILE A 848 -82.10 44.53 -17.70
C ILE A 848 -82.11 44.43 -19.22
N ARG A 849 -83.05 43.69 -19.83
CA ARG A 849 -83.19 43.66 -21.30
C ARG A 849 -83.54 45.02 -21.89
N GLU A 850 -84.32 45.83 -21.18
CA GLU A 850 -84.65 47.19 -21.62
C GLU A 850 -83.43 48.11 -21.51
N LEU A 851 -82.60 47.96 -20.47
CA LEU A 851 -81.33 48.68 -20.33
C LEU A 851 -80.28 48.19 -21.35
N GLU A 852 -80.20 46.89 -21.62
CA GLU A 852 -79.33 46.32 -22.67
C GLU A 852 -79.80 46.76 -24.07
N ALA A 853 -81.11 46.81 -24.32
CA ALA A 853 -81.66 47.33 -25.56
C ALA A 853 -81.46 48.85 -25.70
N LYS A 854 -81.52 49.61 -24.60
CA LYS A 854 -81.17 51.04 -24.60
C LYS A 854 -79.68 51.25 -24.84
N LEU A 855 -78.80 50.46 -24.21
CA LEU A 855 -77.35 50.52 -24.42
C LEU A 855 -76.93 50.09 -25.84
N PHE A 856 -77.57 49.08 -26.43
CA PHE A 856 -77.29 48.68 -27.82
C PHE A 856 -77.96 49.58 -28.86
N GLY A 857 -79.10 50.21 -28.53
CA GLY A 857 -79.78 51.17 -29.40
C GLY A 857 -79.12 52.54 -29.45
N GLU A 858 -78.52 52.99 -28.34
CA GLU A 858 -77.79 54.26 -28.26
C GLU A 858 -76.36 54.17 -28.81
N GLY A 859 -75.83 52.97 -29.07
CA GLY A 859 -74.46 52.77 -29.59
C GLY A 859 -74.31 52.76 -31.12
N ALA A 860 -75.39 52.91 -31.89
CA ALA A 860 -75.35 52.82 -33.36
C ALA A 860 -75.54 54.16 -34.11
N GLN A 861 -75.56 55.30 -33.41
CA GLN A 861 -75.88 56.59 -34.05
C GLN A 861 -74.96 57.78 -33.72
N ASP A 862 -73.79 57.57 -33.12
CA ASP A 862 -72.69 58.56 -33.06
C ASP A 862 -71.36 57.76 -32.99
N VAL A 863 -70.42 58.00 -33.93
CA VAL A 863 -69.12 58.69 -33.69
C VAL A 863 -68.21 57.99 -32.68
#